data_AF-A0A9P6HW23-F1
#
_entry.id   AF-A0A9P6HW23-F1
#
_cell.length_a   1.000
_cell.length_b   1.000
_cell.length_c   1.000
_cell.angle_alpha   90.00
_cell.angle_beta   90.00
_cell.angle_gamma   90.00
#
_symmetry.space_group_name_H-M   'P 1'
#
loop_
_entity.id
_entity.type
_entity.pdbx_description
1 polymer ?
#
loop_
_entity_poly.entity_id
_entity_poly.type
_entity_poly.pdbx_seq_one_letter_code
_entity_poly.pdbx_strand_id
1 'polypeptide(L)'
;MSSVFSKQIIEAYYLKPASWSYYAGGSTGGRQGLAEVQLYPEDFDGVLIGCPVIWQTHLEAWEIYAGKRQYPTSLDTYISAGQWSAVHEEVIRQCDSLDGVTDGIVSDPERCFFVPERILCGLSELNSTTCFSPKQLANLKSKYSSWTEVNNTLVFPGIAPGSEHTGIQYYTNAEAAGGFGLTFYQNAILNDTNFKAEDISYSHVQIAEQVDAYGAITDAFSPDLTAFQANGGKLLHYHGWQDSVVNAEISTLYYRKVLAHYAGLGESEVQSVSDFYRLFMVPGQGHCVGGDGAWVVGGAGEPLPPLQNDTAHSALLALVEWRESQRAPEVMVGVKYANETVIGDTPVDLTTTTKPSALSRLPTPTLLRSLFLTQFTSSPLLMRLSLPILGFITKTKSPLFNPDKNLLLNKLLRWTIYDHFCAGTNVPEVRKAVANVKRMGYQGVILNYAREIVLDTKKAQAGSKDGDYAPAFYQMVQEWKKGNLDTLQMMEPGDFIAVKVTGAGPIAVDAMRASGAMPEVLREALDEICDAGKQKGARVWIDAEQQALQPTLDEWTIDLMRRHNRDARPLVFNTIQAYLKGSTANTERHIALAAKEGWSLGIKLVRGAYIEHEVRSLIHDTIEDTHNCFDDIADMFISQRLPKEAEGLQFPASALFLATHNANSSNKAISAHRRRLLEGQATTTLECGQLMGLADELSCELLDNYDNCVTDSGLKRDDIPKPFKYIPWGSVAECMGYLHRRAIENKGAVERTRHEAVILKNELRRRVFG
;
A
#
# COMPACT_ATOMS: atom_id res chain seq x y z
N MET A 1 -22.48 -18.91 -34.14
CA MET A 1 -21.71 -18.55 -35.36
C MET A 1 -20.34 -18.09 -34.86
N SER A 2 -19.24 -18.67 -35.33
CA SER A 2 -17.89 -18.31 -34.82
C SER A 2 -17.42 -16.96 -35.37
N SER A 3 -16.50 -16.31 -34.66
CA SER A 3 -15.78 -15.08 -35.07
C SER A 3 -15.27 -15.17 -36.51
N VAL A 4 -14.57 -16.27 -36.84
CA VAL A 4 -14.00 -16.56 -38.16
C VAL A 4 -15.07 -16.59 -39.26
N PHE A 5 -16.18 -17.29 -39.03
CA PHE A 5 -17.24 -17.40 -40.04
C PHE A 5 -18.02 -16.09 -40.19
N SER A 6 -18.24 -15.35 -39.09
CA SER A 6 -18.86 -14.03 -39.12
C SER A 6 -18.04 -13.03 -39.93
N LYS A 7 -16.70 -13.02 -39.81
CA LYS A 7 -15.82 -12.18 -40.64
C LYS A 7 -15.98 -12.47 -42.14
N GLN A 8 -16.08 -13.74 -42.53
CA GLN A 8 -16.32 -14.14 -43.92
C GLN A 8 -17.68 -13.68 -44.44
N ILE A 9 -18.74 -13.78 -43.62
CA ILE A 9 -20.08 -13.29 -44.00
C ILE A 9 -20.07 -11.77 -44.16
N ILE A 10 -19.43 -11.03 -43.25
CA ILE A 10 -19.32 -9.57 -43.31
C ILE A 10 -18.62 -9.16 -44.61
N GLU A 11 -17.49 -9.80 -44.93
CA GLU A 11 -16.76 -9.52 -46.17
C GLU A 11 -17.58 -9.83 -47.42
N ALA A 12 -18.26 -10.97 -47.45
CA ALA A 12 -19.11 -11.37 -48.57
C ALA A 12 -20.33 -10.45 -48.75
N TYR A 13 -20.94 -9.99 -47.65
CA TYR A 13 -22.15 -9.17 -47.67
C TYR A 13 -21.86 -7.70 -47.99
N TYR A 14 -20.86 -7.11 -47.34
CA TYR A 14 -20.50 -5.69 -47.53
C TYR A 14 -19.48 -5.47 -48.65
N LEU A 15 -18.98 -6.53 -49.28
CA LEU A 15 -17.94 -6.52 -50.31
C LEU A 15 -16.65 -5.83 -49.84
N LYS A 16 -16.40 -5.85 -48.53
CA LYS A 16 -15.21 -5.31 -47.87
C LYS A 16 -15.00 -5.98 -46.52
N PRO A 17 -13.75 -6.28 -46.12
CA PRO A 17 -13.47 -6.81 -44.80
C PRO A 17 -13.81 -5.77 -43.71
N ALA A 18 -14.12 -6.25 -42.50
CA ALA A 18 -14.25 -5.38 -41.34
C ALA A 18 -12.91 -4.68 -41.05
N SER A 19 -12.94 -3.38 -40.74
CA SER A 19 -11.72 -2.63 -40.38
C SER A 19 -11.19 -3.02 -39.01
N TRP A 20 -12.08 -3.36 -38.09
CA TRP A 20 -11.78 -3.78 -36.72
C TRP A 20 -12.80 -4.84 -36.26
N SER A 21 -12.39 -5.69 -35.32
CA SER A 21 -13.20 -6.74 -34.71
C SER A 21 -13.27 -6.53 -33.19
N TYR A 22 -14.47 -6.52 -32.61
CA TYR A 22 -14.66 -6.28 -31.17
C TYR A 22 -15.39 -7.43 -30.49
N TYR A 23 -14.98 -7.74 -29.25
CA TYR A 23 -15.67 -8.65 -28.35
C TYR A 23 -16.26 -7.88 -27.17
N ALA A 24 -17.45 -8.26 -26.71
CA ALA A 24 -18.04 -7.76 -25.46
C ALA A 24 -18.78 -8.89 -24.74
N GLY A 25 -18.39 -9.20 -23.50
CA GLY A 25 -19.02 -10.25 -22.69
C GLY A 25 -18.85 -10.04 -21.19
N GLY A 26 -19.91 -10.34 -20.43
CA GLY A 26 -19.89 -10.39 -18.96
C GLY A 26 -19.96 -11.83 -18.44
N SER A 27 -19.55 -12.07 -17.18
CA SER A 27 -19.65 -13.40 -16.54
C SER A 27 -18.89 -14.49 -17.30
N THR A 28 -19.57 -15.56 -17.73
CA THR A 28 -19.01 -16.58 -18.63
C THR A 28 -18.49 -15.98 -19.94
N GLY A 29 -19.14 -14.92 -20.45
CA GLY A 29 -18.64 -14.16 -21.59
C GLY A 29 -17.34 -13.41 -21.26
N GLY A 30 -17.19 -12.90 -20.03
CA GLY A 30 -15.94 -12.30 -19.59
C GLY A 30 -14.78 -13.30 -19.62
N ARG A 31 -15.02 -14.55 -19.16
CA ARG A 31 -14.06 -15.66 -19.30
C ARG A 31 -13.75 -15.96 -20.77
N GLN A 32 -14.79 -16.10 -21.61
CA GLN A 32 -14.62 -16.41 -23.03
C GLN A 32 -13.78 -15.33 -23.73
N GLY A 33 -14.07 -14.04 -23.50
CA GLY A 33 -13.28 -12.95 -24.05
C GLY A 33 -11.82 -13.00 -23.63
N LEU A 34 -11.56 -13.36 -22.36
CA LEU A 34 -10.19 -13.50 -21.88
C LEU A 34 -9.49 -14.76 -22.42
N ALA A 35 -10.23 -15.86 -22.63
CA ALA A 35 -9.71 -17.04 -23.31
C ALA A 35 -9.37 -16.73 -24.78
N GLU A 36 -10.20 -15.95 -25.49
CA GLU A 36 -9.92 -15.46 -26.84
C GLU A 36 -8.63 -14.63 -26.87
N VAL A 37 -8.45 -13.72 -25.91
CA VAL A 37 -7.20 -12.93 -25.77
C VAL A 37 -5.97 -13.84 -25.59
N GLN A 38 -6.09 -14.91 -24.80
CA GLN A 38 -4.97 -15.79 -24.46
C GLN A 38 -4.66 -16.83 -25.56
N LEU A 39 -5.68 -17.31 -26.29
CA LEU A 39 -5.55 -18.42 -27.23
C LEU A 39 -5.61 -18.01 -28.70
N TYR A 40 -6.39 -16.98 -29.00
CA TYR A 40 -6.68 -16.51 -30.36
C TYR A 40 -6.49 -14.99 -30.47
N PRO A 41 -5.27 -14.48 -30.20
CA PRO A 41 -4.99 -13.05 -30.08
C PRO A 41 -5.25 -12.23 -31.35
N GLU A 42 -5.50 -12.85 -32.50
CA GLU A 42 -5.87 -12.24 -33.78
C GLU A 42 -7.38 -12.11 -34.02
N ASP A 43 -8.22 -12.69 -33.15
CA ASP A 43 -9.65 -12.73 -33.41
C ASP A 43 -10.35 -11.39 -33.13
N PHE A 44 -9.83 -10.61 -32.19
CA PHE A 44 -10.38 -9.32 -31.81
C PHE A 44 -9.29 -8.25 -31.63
N ASP A 45 -9.57 -7.06 -32.14
CA ASP A 45 -8.76 -5.86 -31.99
C ASP A 45 -9.01 -5.14 -30.66
N GLY A 46 -10.23 -5.29 -30.14
CA GLY A 46 -10.65 -4.78 -28.84
C GLY A 46 -11.56 -5.77 -28.13
N VAL A 47 -11.34 -5.99 -26.84
CA VAL A 47 -12.09 -6.94 -26.02
C VAL A 47 -12.57 -6.22 -24.75
N LEU A 48 -13.89 -6.15 -24.58
CA LEU A 48 -14.56 -5.65 -23.38
C LEU A 48 -15.01 -6.86 -22.55
N ILE A 49 -14.44 -7.03 -21.36
CA ILE A 49 -14.86 -8.07 -20.41
C ILE A 49 -15.41 -7.45 -19.13
N GLY A 50 -16.53 -7.97 -18.67
CA GLY A 50 -17.11 -7.67 -17.37
C GLY A 50 -17.09 -8.89 -16.46
N CYS A 51 -16.94 -8.69 -15.14
CA CYS A 51 -17.28 -9.70 -14.11
C CYS A 51 -16.80 -11.14 -14.47
N PRO A 52 -15.56 -11.36 -14.95
CA PRO A 52 -15.23 -12.58 -15.68
C PRO A 52 -15.09 -13.81 -14.76
N VAL A 53 -15.72 -14.93 -15.14
CA VAL A 53 -15.67 -16.22 -14.43
C VAL A 53 -14.33 -16.93 -14.70
N ILE A 54 -13.23 -16.39 -14.20
CA ILE A 54 -11.86 -16.87 -14.46
C ILE A 54 -11.36 -17.73 -13.30
N TRP A 55 -10.35 -18.56 -13.57
CA TRP A 55 -9.87 -19.60 -12.66
C TRP A 55 -11.03 -20.50 -12.19
N GLN A 56 -11.88 -20.87 -13.15
CA GLN A 56 -13.17 -21.52 -12.91
C GLN A 56 -13.02 -22.80 -12.10
N THR A 57 -12.00 -23.62 -12.36
CA THR A 57 -11.75 -24.84 -11.58
C THR A 57 -11.64 -24.55 -10.07
N HIS A 58 -10.99 -23.45 -9.69
CA HIS A 58 -10.84 -23.03 -8.31
C HIS A 58 -12.07 -22.31 -7.75
N LEU A 59 -12.73 -21.48 -8.58
CA LEU A 59 -13.99 -20.82 -8.22
C LEU A 59 -15.06 -21.85 -7.84
N GLU A 60 -15.30 -22.85 -8.71
CA GLU A 60 -16.29 -23.89 -8.47
C GLU A 60 -15.97 -24.71 -7.21
N ALA A 61 -14.68 -24.98 -6.96
CA ALA A 61 -14.26 -25.66 -5.73
C ALA A 61 -14.62 -24.84 -4.49
N TRP A 62 -14.34 -23.53 -4.55
CA TRP A 62 -14.61 -22.60 -3.47
C TRP A 62 -16.11 -22.48 -3.20
N GLU A 63 -16.94 -22.45 -4.25
CA GLU A 63 -18.41 -22.46 -4.11
C GLU A 63 -18.90 -23.70 -3.37
N ILE A 64 -18.42 -24.90 -3.74
CA ILE A 64 -18.79 -26.15 -3.04
C ILE A 64 -18.30 -26.09 -1.57
N TYR A 65 -17.08 -25.61 -1.34
CA TYR A 65 -16.49 -25.49 0.00
C TYR A 65 -17.24 -24.50 0.90
N ALA A 66 -17.69 -23.37 0.35
CA ALA A 66 -18.48 -22.37 1.05
C ALA A 66 -19.94 -22.83 1.24
N GLY A 67 -20.47 -23.60 0.29
CA GLY A 67 -21.82 -24.15 0.30
C GLY A 67 -22.01 -25.26 1.33
N LYS A 68 -21.05 -26.18 1.50
CA LYS A 68 -21.17 -27.30 2.46
C LYS A 68 -21.26 -26.89 3.93
N ARG A 69 -20.88 -25.65 4.27
CA ARG A 69 -21.04 -25.07 5.61
C ARG A 69 -22.34 -24.30 5.77
N GLN A 70 -23.02 -24.04 4.67
CA GLN A 70 -24.27 -23.31 4.64
C GLN A 70 -25.45 -24.29 4.57
N TYR A 71 -25.35 -25.42 3.87
CA TYR A 71 -26.46 -26.34 3.62
C TYR A 71 -26.22 -27.77 4.10
N PRO A 72 -27.30 -28.52 4.44
CA PRO A 72 -28.72 -28.11 4.40
C PRO A 72 -29.08 -27.02 5.42
N THR A 73 -30.22 -26.36 5.26
CA THR A 73 -30.67 -25.26 6.15
C THR A 73 -30.89 -25.68 7.60
N SER A 74 -30.86 -26.99 7.89
CA SER A 74 -30.87 -27.58 9.22
C SER A 74 -29.51 -27.55 9.94
N LEU A 75 -28.42 -27.17 9.27
CA LEU A 75 -27.11 -27.02 9.90
C LEU A 75 -27.10 -25.89 10.94
N ASP A 76 -26.38 -26.09 12.03
CA ASP A 76 -26.19 -25.05 13.06
C ASP A 76 -25.22 -23.92 12.63
N THR A 77 -24.58 -24.08 11.47
CA THR A 77 -23.77 -23.08 10.77
C THR A 77 -24.56 -22.26 9.74
N TYR A 78 -25.80 -22.64 9.44
CA TYR A 78 -26.64 -21.96 8.44
C TYR A 78 -26.86 -20.49 8.79
N ILE A 79 -26.62 -19.59 7.82
CA ILE A 79 -26.87 -18.15 7.93
C ILE A 79 -28.12 -17.80 7.14
N SER A 80 -29.18 -17.37 7.81
CA SER A 80 -30.45 -17.01 7.16
C SER A 80 -30.36 -15.71 6.35
N ALA A 81 -31.30 -15.47 5.44
CA ALA A 81 -31.38 -14.23 4.67
C ALA A 81 -31.49 -12.97 5.57
N GLY A 82 -32.23 -13.07 6.68
CA GLY A 82 -32.34 -11.98 7.66
C GLY A 82 -31.01 -11.70 8.38
N GLN A 83 -30.24 -12.76 8.69
CA GLN A 83 -28.90 -12.61 9.24
C GLN A 83 -27.92 -12.01 8.24
N TRP A 84 -27.98 -12.37 6.95
CA TRP A 84 -27.18 -11.73 5.91
C TRP A 84 -27.50 -10.25 5.72
N SER A 85 -28.76 -9.86 5.86
CA SER A 85 -29.13 -8.43 5.88
C SER A 85 -28.48 -7.71 7.06
N ALA A 86 -28.45 -8.33 8.24
CA ALA A 86 -27.74 -7.77 9.40
C ALA A 86 -26.21 -7.73 9.23
N VAL A 87 -25.63 -8.69 8.48
CA VAL A 87 -24.21 -8.62 8.08
C VAL A 87 -23.98 -7.41 7.19
N HIS A 88 -24.82 -7.21 6.17
CA HIS A 88 -24.69 -6.07 5.26
C HIS A 88 -24.75 -4.75 6.01
N GLU A 89 -25.77 -4.57 6.86
CA GLU A 89 -25.92 -3.37 7.68
C GLU A 89 -24.68 -3.11 8.55
N GLU A 90 -24.12 -4.16 9.15
CA GLU A 90 -22.90 -4.03 9.95
C GLU A 90 -21.66 -3.73 9.09
N VAL A 91 -21.57 -4.30 7.88
CA VAL A 91 -20.50 -3.99 6.91
C VAL A 91 -20.57 -2.52 6.51
N ILE A 92 -21.74 -2.03 6.10
CA ILE A 92 -21.96 -0.60 5.77
C ILE A 92 -21.60 0.28 6.97
N ARG A 93 -22.07 -0.07 8.17
CA ARG A 93 -21.74 0.67 9.40
C ARG A 93 -20.23 0.75 9.66
N GLN A 94 -19.47 -0.29 9.33
CA GLN A 94 -18.03 -0.32 9.53
C GLN A 94 -17.22 0.31 8.38
N CYS A 95 -17.75 0.29 7.16
CA CYS A 95 -16.93 0.44 5.95
C CYS A 95 -17.39 1.51 4.95
N ASP A 96 -18.65 1.93 4.95
CA ASP A 96 -19.19 2.95 4.04
C ASP A 96 -18.36 4.25 4.10
N SER A 97 -18.19 4.79 5.31
CA SER A 97 -17.45 6.04 5.53
C SER A 97 -15.95 6.05 5.17
N LEU A 98 -15.35 4.91 4.78
CA LEU A 98 -13.91 4.79 4.53
C LEU A 98 -13.44 5.51 3.27
N ASP A 99 -14.33 5.70 2.29
CA ASP A 99 -14.06 6.51 1.09
C ASP A 99 -14.31 8.01 1.30
N GLY A 100 -14.84 8.39 2.47
CA GLY A 100 -15.14 9.77 2.83
C GLY A 100 -16.56 10.23 2.48
N VAL A 101 -17.40 9.34 1.94
CA VAL A 101 -18.83 9.52 1.68
C VAL A 101 -19.61 8.51 2.54
N THR A 102 -20.88 8.77 2.82
CA THR A 102 -21.76 7.83 3.55
C THR A 102 -23.03 7.72 2.75
N ASP A 103 -23.03 6.80 1.80
CA ASP A 103 -24.09 6.61 0.81
C ASP A 103 -24.56 5.15 0.73
N GLY A 104 -24.11 4.31 1.66
CA GLY A 104 -24.43 2.89 1.70
C GLY A 104 -23.59 2.05 0.74
N ILE A 105 -22.48 2.58 0.20
CA ILE A 105 -21.64 1.89 -0.78
C ILE A 105 -20.24 1.69 -0.18
N VAL A 106 -19.71 0.48 -0.27
CA VAL A 106 -18.28 0.23 0.00
C VAL A 106 -17.51 0.44 -1.30
N SER A 107 -16.96 1.65 -1.52
CA SER A 107 -16.29 1.95 -2.80
C SER A 107 -14.95 1.23 -3.00
N ASP A 108 -14.26 0.90 -1.92
CA ASP A 108 -13.01 0.15 -1.94
C ASP A 108 -12.99 -0.89 -0.80
N PRO A 109 -13.49 -2.10 -1.04
CA PRO A 109 -13.53 -3.17 -0.06
C PRO A 109 -12.14 -3.61 0.43
N GLU A 110 -11.06 -3.38 -0.33
CA GLU A 110 -9.70 -3.70 0.13
C GLU A 110 -9.28 -2.83 1.32
N ARG A 111 -9.96 -1.69 1.56
CA ARG A 111 -9.77 -0.83 2.73
C ARG A 111 -10.69 -1.20 3.91
N CYS A 112 -11.70 -2.04 3.68
CA CYS A 112 -12.68 -2.45 4.67
C CYS A 112 -12.19 -3.65 5.49
N PHE A 113 -11.84 -3.42 6.75
CA PHE A 113 -11.52 -4.49 7.70
C PHE A 113 -12.75 -4.85 8.53
N PHE A 114 -13.68 -5.58 7.91
CA PHE A 114 -14.91 -6.02 8.56
C PHE A 114 -14.64 -6.90 9.80
N VAL A 115 -15.26 -6.53 10.93
CA VAL A 115 -15.19 -7.23 12.23
C VAL A 115 -16.54 -7.92 12.50
N PRO A 116 -16.72 -9.18 12.09
CA PRO A 116 -17.99 -9.89 12.21
C PRO A 116 -18.37 -10.27 13.66
N GLU A 117 -17.48 -10.14 14.64
CA GLU A 117 -17.77 -10.43 16.05
C GLU A 117 -18.86 -9.52 16.64
N ARG A 118 -19.05 -8.33 16.03
CA ARG A 118 -20.05 -7.34 16.48
C ARG A 118 -21.49 -7.80 16.34
N ILE A 119 -21.75 -8.83 15.53
CA ILE A 119 -23.09 -9.41 15.33
C ILE A 119 -23.32 -10.69 16.16
N LEU A 120 -22.44 -11.02 17.10
CA LEU A 120 -22.65 -12.14 18.02
C LEU A 120 -23.86 -11.92 18.94
N CYS A 121 -24.60 -13.00 19.21
CA CYS A 121 -25.69 -12.96 20.17
C CYS A 121 -25.20 -12.53 21.56
N GLY A 122 -25.84 -11.51 22.13
CA GLY A 122 -25.53 -10.98 23.46
C GLY A 122 -24.53 -9.82 23.50
N LEU A 123 -23.95 -9.41 22.36
CA LEU A 123 -23.03 -8.26 22.27
C LEU A 123 -23.63 -7.01 21.62
N SER A 124 -24.75 -7.13 20.90
CA SER A 124 -25.39 -6.04 20.15
C SER A 124 -26.86 -5.82 20.56
N GLU A 125 -27.42 -4.65 20.22
CA GLU A 125 -28.86 -4.35 20.33
C GLU A 125 -29.70 -5.13 19.29
N LEU A 126 -29.09 -6.04 18.52
CA LEU A 126 -29.78 -6.85 17.52
C LEU A 126 -30.71 -7.87 18.20
N ASN A 127 -31.90 -8.03 17.64
CA ASN A 127 -32.86 -9.02 18.09
C ASN A 127 -32.28 -10.44 18.03
N SER A 128 -32.80 -11.35 18.86
CA SER A 128 -32.34 -12.74 18.94
C SER A 128 -32.43 -13.53 17.63
N THR A 129 -33.09 -12.99 16.60
CA THR A 129 -33.27 -13.60 15.28
C THR A 129 -32.25 -13.13 14.23
N THR A 130 -31.47 -12.07 14.49
CA THR A 130 -30.49 -11.50 13.53
C THR A 130 -29.05 -11.57 14.02
N CYS A 131 -28.82 -11.97 15.28
CA CYS A 131 -27.50 -12.23 15.82
C CYS A 131 -26.95 -13.61 15.43
N PHE A 132 -25.64 -13.82 15.62
CA PHE A 132 -24.92 -15.01 15.20
C PHE A 132 -24.48 -15.88 16.38
N SER A 133 -24.64 -17.19 16.25
CA SER A 133 -23.96 -18.17 17.09
C SER A 133 -22.46 -18.24 16.74
N PRO A 134 -21.59 -18.75 17.64
CA PRO A 134 -20.17 -18.93 17.32
C PRO A 134 -19.92 -19.77 16.06
N LYS A 135 -20.78 -20.76 15.76
CA LYS A 135 -20.66 -21.61 14.58
C LYS A 135 -21.07 -20.88 13.30
N GLN A 136 -22.15 -20.10 13.35
CA GLN A 136 -22.56 -19.22 12.25
C GLN A 136 -21.50 -18.15 11.98
N LEU A 137 -20.91 -17.58 13.03
CA LEU A 137 -19.83 -16.60 12.90
C LEU A 137 -18.59 -17.21 12.24
N ALA A 138 -18.21 -18.44 12.61
CA ALA A 138 -17.10 -19.15 11.97
C ALA A 138 -17.37 -19.42 10.48
N ASN A 139 -18.60 -19.80 10.12
CA ASN A 139 -19.02 -19.92 8.72
C ASN A 139 -18.91 -18.57 7.98
N LEU A 140 -19.42 -17.49 8.57
CA LEU A 140 -19.35 -16.14 7.99
C LEU A 140 -17.90 -15.72 7.71
N LYS A 141 -17.01 -15.86 8.70
CA LYS A 141 -15.58 -15.57 8.57
C LYS A 141 -14.93 -16.34 7.43
N SER A 142 -15.29 -17.62 7.26
CA SER A 142 -14.76 -18.45 6.18
C SER A 142 -15.16 -18.00 4.78
N LYS A 143 -16.24 -17.21 4.64
CA LYS A 143 -16.68 -16.65 3.35
C LYS A 143 -15.91 -15.39 2.98
N TYR A 144 -15.62 -14.52 3.96
CA TYR A 144 -14.79 -13.32 3.76
C TYR A 144 -13.29 -13.62 3.67
N SER A 145 -12.84 -14.75 4.22
CA SER A 145 -11.44 -15.15 4.14
C SER A 145 -11.19 -15.93 2.85
N SER A 146 -10.02 -15.74 2.25
CA SER A 146 -9.55 -16.61 1.16
C SER A 146 -9.43 -18.06 1.63
N TRP A 147 -9.76 -19.00 0.76
CA TRP A 147 -9.46 -20.40 1.02
C TRP A 147 -7.96 -20.62 0.77
N THR A 148 -7.19 -20.71 1.84
CA THR A 148 -5.74 -20.98 1.81
C THR A 148 -5.42 -22.28 2.52
N GLU A 149 -4.51 -23.06 1.96
CA GLU A 149 -4.02 -24.30 2.57
C GLU A 149 -2.86 -24.04 3.54
N VAL A 150 -2.50 -25.05 4.35
CA VAL A 150 -1.48 -24.96 5.41
C VAL A 150 -0.09 -24.55 4.88
N ASN A 151 0.18 -24.80 3.61
CA ASN A 151 1.40 -24.40 2.91
C ASN A 151 1.33 -22.97 2.31
N ASN A 152 0.31 -22.19 2.67
CA ASN A 152 -0.02 -20.87 2.12
C ASN A 152 -0.40 -20.88 0.63
N THR A 153 -0.77 -22.03 0.05
CA THR A 153 -1.35 -22.05 -1.30
C THR A 153 -2.74 -21.43 -1.27
N LEU A 154 -2.92 -20.35 -2.03
CA LEU A 154 -4.24 -19.77 -2.31
C LEU A 154 -5.01 -20.70 -3.25
N VAL A 155 -6.19 -21.15 -2.82
CA VAL A 155 -7.17 -21.83 -3.68
C VAL A 155 -8.01 -20.78 -4.39
N PHE A 156 -8.76 -19.95 -3.65
CA PHE A 156 -9.59 -18.90 -4.24
C PHE A 156 -9.83 -17.77 -3.22
N PRO A 157 -9.93 -16.50 -3.65
CA PRO A 157 -10.21 -15.38 -2.75
C PRO A 157 -11.60 -15.44 -2.11
N GLY A 158 -11.76 -14.77 -0.97
CA GLY A 158 -13.03 -14.61 -0.28
C GLY A 158 -13.95 -13.58 -0.92
N ILE A 159 -15.15 -13.42 -0.37
CA ILE A 159 -16.12 -12.40 -0.81
C ILE A 159 -15.68 -11.01 -0.32
N ALA A 160 -15.95 -9.97 -1.11
CA ALA A 160 -15.64 -8.60 -0.76
C ALA A 160 -16.74 -8.00 0.15
N PRO A 161 -16.40 -7.25 1.22
CA PRO A 161 -17.38 -6.49 1.98
C PRO A 161 -18.21 -5.54 1.11
N GLY A 162 -19.53 -5.59 1.27
CA GLY A 162 -20.52 -4.84 0.50
C GLY A 162 -21.31 -5.70 -0.50
N SER A 163 -20.91 -6.97 -0.69
CA SER A 163 -21.52 -7.93 -1.64
C SER A 163 -22.67 -8.78 -1.04
N GLU A 164 -23.11 -8.48 0.18
CA GLU A 164 -23.96 -9.38 0.94
C GLU A 164 -25.42 -9.40 0.44
N HIS A 165 -25.95 -8.26 -0.01
CA HIS A 165 -27.34 -8.12 -0.47
C HIS A 165 -27.63 -8.93 -1.74
N THR A 166 -26.70 -8.91 -2.69
CA THR A 166 -26.73 -9.70 -3.94
C THR A 166 -26.32 -11.15 -3.69
N GLY A 167 -25.44 -11.39 -2.71
CA GLY A 167 -24.82 -12.69 -2.42
C GLY A 167 -25.68 -13.73 -1.77
N ILE A 168 -26.78 -13.32 -1.13
CA ILE A 168 -27.74 -14.27 -0.55
C ILE A 168 -28.23 -15.26 -1.61
N GLN A 169 -28.39 -14.87 -2.88
CA GLN A 169 -28.97 -15.78 -3.89
C GLN A 169 -27.99 -16.74 -4.56
N TYR A 170 -26.68 -16.57 -4.40
CA TYR A 170 -25.66 -17.43 -5.05
C TYR A 170 -24.73 -18.11 -4.05
N TYR A 171 -24.31 -17.41 -2.99
CA TYR A 171 -23.55 -18.00 -1.88
C TYR A 171 -24.41 -18.88 -0.97
N THR A 172 -25.73 -18.64 -1.00
CA THR A 172 -26.70 -19.49 -0.31
C THR A 172 -27.25 -20.52 -1.29
N ASN A 173 -28.41 -20.42 -1.94
CA ASN A 173 -29.03 -21.33 -2.96
C ASN A 173 -28.60 -22.81 -3.18
N ALA A 174 -27.85 -23.40 -2.28
CA ALA A 174 -27.48 -24.79 -2.19
C ALA A 174 -28.54 -25.53 -1.37
N GLU A 175 -29.82 -25.19 -1.59
CA GLU A 175 -30.87 -26.20 -1.43
C GLU A 175 -30.56 -27.46 -2.25
N ALA A 176 -29.64 -27.37 -3.23
CA ALA A 176 -28.79 -28.47 -3.61
C ALA A 176 -27.32 -28.13 -3.34
N ALA A 177 -26.68 -28.82 -2.41
CA ALA A 177 -25.28 -29.24 -2.59
C ALA A 177 -25.15 -29.80 -4.03
N GLY A 178 -24.86 -28.98 -5.05
CA GLY A 178 -25.27 -29.44 -6.39
C GLY A 178 -25.20 -28.58 -7.64
N GLY A 179 -25.52 -27.28 -7.61
CA GLY A 179 -25.95 -26.57 -8.84
C GLY A 179 -24.99 -26.64 -10.03
N PHE A 180 -24.02 -25.72 -10.08
CA PHE A 180 -23.06 -25.63 -11.19
C PHE A 180 -21.71 -26.22 -10.80
N GLY A 181 -21.10 -25.78 -9.69
CA GLY A 181 -19.80 -26.29 -9.26
C GLY A 181 -19.77 -27.79 -8.96
N LEU A 182 -20.77 -28.34 -8.26
CA LEU A 182 -20.81 -29.79 -8.03
C LEU A 182 -20.98 -30.55 -9.35
N THR A 183 -21.89 -30.11 -10.22
CA THR A 183 -22.07 -30.70 -11.56
C THR A 183 -20.79 -30.63 -12.40
N PHE A 184 -20.05 -29.52 -12.30
CA PHE A 184 -18.76 -29.34 -12.96
C PHE A 184 -17.71 -30.32 -12.41
N TYR A 185 -17.60 -30.46 -11.09
CA TYR A 185 -16.68 -31.41 -10.47
C TYR A 185 -17.06 -32.88 -10.76
N GLN A 186 -18.35 -33.23 -10.72
CA GLN A 186 -18.83 -34.57 -11.03
C GLN A 186 -18.55 -34.96 -12.48
N ASN A 187 -18.83 -34.07 -13.44
CA ASN A 187 -18.85 -34.44 -14.86
C ASN A 187 -17.57 -34.06 -15.62
N ALA A 188 -16.95 -32.92 -15.29
CA ALA A 188 -15.79 -32.40 -16.04
C ALA A 188 -14.44 -32.72 -15.36
N ILE A 189 -14.42 -32.83 -14.02
CA ILE A 189 -13.18 -33.05 -13.25
C ILE A 189 -13.00 -34.51 -12.84
N LEU A 190 -13.98 -35.07 -12.13
CA LEU A 190 -13.86 -36.39 -11.48
C LEU A 190 -14.44 -37.53 -12.31
N ASN A 191 -15.38 -37.21 -13.22
CA ASN A 191 -16.20 -38.20 -13.92
C ASN A 191 -16.85 -39.21 -12.95
N ASP A 192 -17.36 -38.70 -11.81
CA ASP A 192 -18.02 -39.46 -10.75
C ASP A 192 -19.28 -38.72 -10.28
N THR A 193 -20.44 -39.20 -10.69
CA THR A 193 -21.75 -38.64 -10.32
C THR A 193 -22.15 -38.93 -8.86
N ASN A 194 -21.38 -39.76 -8.14
CA ASN A 194 -21.61 -40.03 -6.72
C ASN A 194 -20.86 -39.07 -5.80
N PHE A 195 -19.91 -38.27 -6.33
CA PHE A 195 -19.19 -37.27 -5.57
C PHE A 195 -20.16 -36.27 -4.94
N LYS A 196 -20.01 -36.00 -3.64
CA LYS A 196 -20.91 -35.11 -2.90
C LYS A 196 -20.21 -33.84 -2.48
N ALA A 197 -20.96 -32.76 -2.28
CA ALA A 197 -20.40 -31.48 -1.89
C ALA A 197 -19.63 -31.53 -0.57
N GLU A 198 -20.03 -32.41 0.37
CA GLU A 198 -19.36 -32.57 1.66
C GLU A 198 -17.90 -33.04 1.50
N ASP A 199 -17.63 -33.80 0.45
CA ASP A 199 -16.35 -34.46 0.17
C ASP A 199 -15.29 -33.50 -0.41
N ILE A 200 -15.68 -32.29 -0.87
CA ILE A 200 -14.73 -31.33 -1.45
C ILE A 200 -13.58 -31.01 -0.51
N SER A 201 -12.37 -31.01 -1.06
CA SER A 201 -11.12 -30.78 -0.36
C SER A 201 -10.06 -30.29 -1.35
N TYR A 202 -8.92 -29.85 -0.83
CA TYR A 202 -7.82 -29.39 -1.69
C TYR A 202 -7.29 -30.47 -2.65
N SER A 203 -7.35 -31.75 -2.29
CA SER A 203 -6.93 -32.82 -3.21
C SER A 203 -7.78 -32.86 -4.48
N HIS A 204 -9.05 -32.45 -4.41
CA HIS A 204 -9.91 -32.35 -5.60
C HIS A 204 -9.54 -31.14 -6.47
N VAL A 205 -9.08 -30.04 -5.87
CA VAL A 205 -8.51 -28.90 -6.61
C VAL A 205 -7.25 -29.33 -7.35
N GLN A 206 -6.37 -30.09 -6.68
CA GLN A 206 -5.16 -30.64 -7.31
C GLN A 206 -5.49 -31.61 -8.46
N ILE A 207 -6.57 -32.39 -8.33
CA ILE A 207 -7.07 -33.21 -9.45
C ILE A 207 -7.53 -32.30 -10.60
N ALA A 208 -8.27 -31.22 -10.32
CA ALA A 208 -8.71 -30.28 -11.34
C ALA A 208 -7.54 -29.64 -12.10
N GLU A 209 -6.48 -29.23 -11.39
CA GLU A 209 -5.23 -28.71 -11.97
C GLU A 209 -4.52 -29.75 -12.85
N GLN A 210 -4.59 -31.04 -12.51
CA GLN A 210 -3.98 -32.12 -13.29
C GLN A 210 -4.79 -32.52 -14.52
N VAL A 211 -6.12 -32.53 -14.39
CA VAL A 211 -7.05 -32.84 -15.49
C VAL A 211 -6.99 -31.74 -16.55
N ASP A 212 -6.78 -30.48 -16.12
CA ASP A 212 -6.74 -29.31 -17.00
C ASP A 212 -7.92 -29.31 -17.98
N ALA A 213 -9.13 -29.49 -17.42
CA ALA A 213 -10.34 -29.76 -18.20
C ALA A 213 -10.59 -28.63 -19.20
N TYR A 214 -10.41 -28.91 -20.49
CA TYR A 214 -10.49 -27.93 -21.60
C TYR A 214 -9.44 -26.80 -21.56
N GLY A 215 -8.37 -26.95 -20.77
CA GLY A 215 -7.23 -26.04 -20.74
C GLY A 215 -7.57 -24.60 -20.37
N ALA A 216 -6.86 -23.67 -21.00
CA ALA A 216 -7.06 -22.24 -20.83
C ALA A 216 -8.46 -21.74 -21.22
N ILE A 217 -9.28 -22.54 -21.93
CA ILE A 217 -10.68 -22.17 -22.18
C ILE A 217 -11.44 -22.12 -20.86
N THR A 218 -11.24 -23.09 -19.96
CA THR A 218 -11.96 -23.17 -18.68
C THR A 218 -11.44 -22.18 -17.66
N ASP A 219 -10.13 -22.04 -17.50
CA ASP A 219 -9.62 -21.16 -16.45
C ASP A 219 -9.34 -19.74 -16.94
N ALA A 220 -8.93 -19.56 -18.20
CA ALA A 220 -8.55 -18.25 -18.75
C ALA A 220 -7.68 -17.41 -17.80
N PHE A 221 -6.75 -18.04 -17.07
CA PHE A 221 -6.01 -17.44 -15.96
C PHE A 221 -4.50 -17.30 -16.24
N SER A 222 -4.10 -17.42 -17.50
CA SER A 222 -2.72 -17.17 -17.95
C SER A 222 -2.40 -15.67 -17.87
N PRO A 223 -1.25 -15.27 -17.29
CA PRO A 223 -0.84 -13.87 -17.25
C PRO A 223 -0.08 -13.42 -18.51
N ASP A 224 0.30 -14.35 -19.38
CA ASP A 224 0.97 -14.04 -20.64
C ASP A 224 -0.05 -13.60 -21.68
N LEU A 225 -0.03 -12.30 -22.00
CA LEU A 225 -0.86 -11.66 -23.02
C LEU A 225 0.00 -11.03 -24.13
N THR A 226 1.26 -11.46 -24.24
CA THR A 226 2.27 -10.84 -25.13
C THR A 226 1.86 -10.92 -26.60
N ALA A 227 1.24 -12.02 -27.03
CA ALA A 227 0.77 -12.18 -28.39
C ALA A 227 -0.39 -11.20 -28.74
N PHE A 228 -1.35 -11.03 -27.82
CA PHE A 228 -2.46 -10.08 -28.00
C PHE A 228 -1.96 -8.63 -28.05
N GLN A 229 -1.04 -8.29 -27.15
CA GLN A 229 -0.37 -7.00 -27.15
C GLN A 229 0.42 -6.76 -28.43
N ALA A 230 1.17 -7.76 -28.93
CA ALA A 230 1.95 -7.65 -30.16
C ALA A 230 1.08 -7.39 -31.39
N ASN A 231 -0.15 -7.90 -31.40
CA ASN A 231 -1.18 -7.59 -32.41
C ASN A 231 -1.84 -6.20 -32.19
N GLY A 232 -1.44 -5.48 -31.15
CA GLY A 232 -1.94 -4.18 -30.74
C GLY A 232 -3.31 -4.21 -30.04
N GLY A 233 -3.80 -5.39 -29.66
CA GLY A 233 -5.12 -5.58 -29.07
C GLY A 233 -5.34 -4.74 -27.82
N LYS A 234 -6.58 -4.31 -27.57
CA LYS A 234 -6.97 -3.55 -26.38
C LYS A 234 -7.94 -4.35 -25.52
N LEU A 235 -7.62 -4.57 -24.25
CA LEU A 235 -8.43 -5.26 -23.26
C LEU A 235 -8.95 -4.26 -22.23
N LEU A 236 -10.25 -4.04 -22.24
CA LEU A 236 -10.96 -3.23 -21.25
C LEU A 236 -11.73 -4.17 -20.33
N HIS A 237 -11.35 -4.22 -19.06
CA HIS A 237 -11.91 -5.11 -18.06
C HIS A 237 -12.61 -4.27 -16.99
N TYR A 238 -13.82 -4.64 -16.60
CA TYR A 238 -14.49 -4.08 -15.43
C TYR A 238 -15.08 -5.17 -14.51
N HIS A 239 -15.21 -4.87 -13.23
CA HIS A 239 -15.83 -5.78 -12.26
C HIS A 239 -16.49 -4.99 -11.12
N GLY A 240 -17.72 -5.34 -10.76
CA GLY A 240 -18.42 -4.72 -9.65
C GLY A 240 -17.92 -5.18 -8.28
N TRP A 241 -17.73 -4.26 -7.33
CA TRP A 241 -17.30 -4.63 -5.97
C TRP A 241 -18.39 -5.34 -5.15
N GLN A 242 -19.66 -5.18 -5.52
CA GLN A 242 -20.78 -5.93 -4.94
C GLN A 242 -21.10 -7.20 -5.73
N ASP A 243 -20.21 -7.64 -6.63
CA ASP A 243 -20.36 -8.92 -7.32
C ASP A 243 -20.34 -10.05 -6.31
N SER A 244 -21.43 -10.80 -6.35
CA SER A 244 -21.75 -11.79 -5.37
C SER A 244 -21.88 -13.20 -5.96
N VAL A 245 -21.50 -13.33 -7.22
CA VAL A 245 -21.46 -14.58 -7.97
C VAL A 245 -20.00 -14.93 -8.19
N VAL A 246 -19.23 -13.97 -8.70
CA VAL A 246 -17.79 -14.09 -8.86
C VAL A 246 -17.12 -13.15 -7.87
N ASN A 247 -16.31 -13.69 -6.96
CA ASN A 247 -15.64 -12.86 -5.97
C ASN A 247 -14.72 -11.84 -6.67
N ALA A 248 -15.07 -10.56 -6.58
CA ALA A 248 -14.46 -9.47 -7.37
C ALA A 248 -12.92 -9.37 -7.24
N GLU A 249 -12.38 -9.80 -6.10
CA GLU A 249 -10.93 -9.85 -5.86
C GLU A 249 -10.20 -10.68 -6.93
N ILE A 250 -10.84 -11.68 -7.55
CA ILE A 250 -10.23 -12.49 -8.61
C ILE A 250 -9.70 -11.65 -9.78
N SER A 251 -10.40 -10.55 -10.10
CA SER A 251 -10.02 -9.67 -11.20
C SER A 251 -8.81 -8.81 -10.85
N THR A 252 -8.75 -8.33 -9.61
CA THR A 252 -7.56 -7.62 -9.10
C THR A 252 -6.35 -8.56 -9.01
N LEU A 253 -6.56 -9.81 -8.57
CA LEU A 253 -5.54 -10.85 -8.51
C LEU A 253 -4.98 -11.16 -9.91
N TYR A 254 -5.87 -11.34 -10.90
CA TYR A 254 -5.47 -11.57 -12.28
C TYR A 254 -4.68 -10.39 -12.85
N TYR A 255 -5.16 -9.15 -12.63
CA TYR A 255 -4.45 -7.95 -13.07
C TYR A 255 -3.04 -7.85 -12.47
N ARG A 256 -2.89 -8.08 -11.16
CA ARG A 256 -1.58 -8.14 -10.48
C ARG A 256 -0.68 -9.25 -11.05
N LYS A 257 -1.25 -10.41 -11.40
CA LYS A 257 -0.51 -11.53 -12.01
C LYS A 257 0.02 -11.16 -13.40
N VAL A 258 -0.77 -10.47 -14.22
CA VAL A 258 -0.32 -9.95 -15.53
C VAL A 258 0.78 -8.91 -15.34
N LEU A 259 0.61 -7.93 -14.43
CA LEU A 259 1.65 -6.95 -14.11
C LEU A 259 2.97 -7.62 -13.71
N ALA A 260 2.92 -8.62 -12.82
CA ALA A 260 4.09 -9.34 -12.36
C ALA A 260 4.79 -10.14 -13.47
N HIS A 261 4.01 -10.79 -14.36
CA HIS A 261 4.55 -11.48 -15.53
C HIS A 261 5.30 -10.51 -16.45
N TYR A 262 4.68 -9.38 -16.78
CA TYR A 262 5.27 -8.35 -17.64
C TYR A 262 6.50 -7.68 -17.02
N ALA A 263 6.52 -7.46 -15.70
CA ALA A 263 7.70 -6.97 -15.00
C ALA A 263 8.88 -7.95 -15.03
N GLY A 264 8.62 -9.24 -15.24
CA GLY A 264 9.63 -10.28 -15.42
C GLY A 264 10.21 -10.36 -16.85
N LEU A 265 9.58 -9.73 -17.84
CA LEU A 265 10.07 -9.65 -19.21
C LEU A 265 11.18 -8.58 -19.31
N GLY A 266 12.18 -8.77 -20.17
CA GLY A 266 13.30 -7.83 -20.33
C GLY A 266 12.86 -6.47 -20.89
N GLU A 267 13.62 -5.39 -20.58
CA GLU A 267 13.29 -4.00 -20.97
C GLU A 267 12.98 -3.79 -22.47
N SER A 268 13.48 -4.64 -23.36
CA SER A 268 13.27 -4.55 -24.81
C SER A 268 11.93 -5.09 -25.31
N GLU A 269 11.18 -5.83 -24.48
CA GLU A 269 9.97 -6.56 -24.89
C GLU A 269 8.67 -6.00 -24.29
N VAL A 270 8.75 -4.96 -23.44
CA VAL A 270 7.62 -4.51 -22.60
C VAL A 270 7.11 -3.12 -23.03
N GLN A 271 5.94 -3.05 -23.70
CA GLN A 271 5.09 -1.86 -23.57
C GLN A 271 4.38 -1.90 -22.21
N SER A 272 3.96 -0.74 -21.68
CA SER A 272 3.27 -0.72 -20.40
C SER A 272 1.99 -1.55 -20.48
N VAL A 273 1.70 -2.38 -19.46
CA VAL A 273 0.43 -3.10 -19.38
C VAL A 273 -0.75 -2.15 -19.54
N SER A 274 -0.66 -0.93 -18.99
CA SER A 274 -1.69 0.11 -19.12
C SER A 274 -1.95 0.61 -20.56
N ASP A 275 -1.03 0.35 -21.50
CA ASP A 275 -1.17 0.73 -22.92
C ASP A 275 -2.13 -0.21 -23.67
N PHE A 276 -2.37 -1.42 -23.16
CA PHE A 276 -3.20 -2.43 -23.81
C PHE A 276 -4.22 -3.12 -22.89
N TYR A 277 -4.03 -3.12 -21.57
CA TYR A 277 -4.92 -3.75 -20.59
C TYR A 277 -5.22 -2.81 -19.41
N ARG A 278 -6.51 -2.48 -19.23
CA ARG A 278 -7.01 -1.66 -18.12
C ARG A 278 -8.14 -2.36 -17.38
N LEU A 279 -8.07 -2.35 -16.05
CA LEU A 279 -9.10 -2.86 -15.14
C LEU A 279 -9.78 -1.69 -14.42
N PHE A 280 -11.11 -1.67 -14.44
CA PHE A 280 -11.96 -0.73 -13.70
C PHE A 280 -12.82 -1.47 -12.69
N MET A 281 -12.57 -1.27 -11.40
CA MET A 281 -13.46 -1.76 -10.36
C MET A 281 -14.62 -0.78 -10.19
N VAL A 282 -15.86 -1.26 -10.20
CA VAL A 282 -17.07 -0.42 -10.19
C VAL A 282 -17.73 -0.48 -8.79
N PRO A 283 -17.64 0.59 -7.99
CA PRO A 283 -18.32 0.70 -6.70
C PRO A 283 -19.82 0.47 -6.83
N GLY A 284 -20.36 -0.36 -5.94
CA GLY A 284 -21.80 -0.57 -5.89
C GLY A 284 -22.43 -1.26 -7.11
N GLN A 285 -21.62 -1.88 -7.99
CA GLN A 285 -22.13 -2.74 -9.07
C GLN A 285 -22.15 -4.20 -8.60
N GLY A 286 -23.26 -4.89 -8.86
CA GLY A 286 -23.43 -6.32 -8.63
C GLY A 286 -22.83 -7.20 -9.74
N HIS A 287 -23.31 -8.44 -9.86
CA HIS A 287 -22.84 -9.34 -10.92
C HIS A 287 -23.37 -8.91 -12.29
N CYS A 288 -22.54 -8.16 -13.03
CA CYS A 288 -22.76 -7.65 -14.38
C CYS A 288 -23.90 -6.63 -14.54
N VAL A 289 -24.87 -6.62 -13.63
CA VAL A 289 -26.03 -5.71 -13.60
C VAL A 289 -26.42 -5.38 -12.17
N GLY A 290 -27.11 -4.27 -11.98
CA GLY A 290 -27.65 -3.87 -10.68
C GLY A 290 -26.57 -3.57 -9.64
N GLY A 291 -26.99 -3.55 -8.37
CA GLY A 291 -26.19 -3.08 -7.24
C GLY A 291 -26.66 -1.70 -6.76
N ASP A 292 -26.14 -1.28 -5.62
CA ASP A 292 -26.63 -0.11 -4.89
C ASP A 292 -26.05 1.21 -5.45
N GLY A 293 -24.91 1.14 -6.14
CA GLY A 293 -24.18 2.29 -6.66
C GLY A 293 -24.42 2.59 -8.13
N ALA A 294 -23.52 3.39 -8.69
CA ALA A 294 -23.59 3.86 -10.08
C ALA A 294 -23.16 2.76 -11.06
N TRP A 295 -24.00 1.74 -11.20
CA TRP A 295 -23.62 0.47 -11.81
C TRP A 295 -23.71 0.41 -13.34
N VAL A 296 -24.40 1.36 -13.99
CA VAL A 296 -24.53 1.39 -15.46
C VAL A 296 -23.33 2.11 -16.06
N VAL A 297 -22.40 1.35 -16.63
CA VAL A 297 -21.16 1.88 -17.26
C VAL A 297 -21.15 1.71 -18.79
N GLY A 298 -22.29 1.33 -19.37
CA GLY A 298 -22.38 0.93 -20.78
C GLY A 298 -21.51 -0.29 -21.07
N GLY A 299 -21.48 -1.21 -20.10
CA GLY A 299 -20.74 -2.46 -20.09
C GLY A 299 -21.39 -3.56 -20.91
N ALA A 300 -20.72 -4.70 -21.02
CA ALA A 300 -21.21 -5.86 -21.73
C ALA A 300 -22.42 -6.48 -21.03
N GLY A 301 -23.56 -6.55 -21.74
CA GLY A 301 -24.78 -7.21 -21.24
C GLY A 301 -25.63 -6.37 -20.28
N GLU A 302 -25.31 -5.08 -20.11
CA GLU A 302 -26.13 -4.19 -19.30
C GLU A 302 -27.48 -3.89 -19.99
N PRO A 303 -28.61 -4.02 -19.27
CA PRO A 303 -29.95 -3.84 -19.85
C PRO A 303 -30.36 -2.37 -19.96
N LEU A 304 -29.70 -1.47 -19.22
CA LEU A 304 -29.96 -0.03 -19.24
C LEU A 304 -28.94 0.68 -20.12
N PRO A 305 -29.35 1.72 -20.88
CA PRO A 305 -28.42 2.50 -21.68
C PRO A 305 -27.50 3.34 -20.78
N PRO A 306 -26.27 3.64 -21.23
CA PRO A 306 -25.42 4.62 -20.55
C PRO A 306 -26.11 6.00 -20.53
N LEU A 307 -25.77 6.83 -19.55
CA LEU A 307 -26.36 8.16 -19.40
C LEU A 307 -26.22 9.02 -20.65
N GLN A 308 -25.04 8.97 -21.27
CA GLN A 308 -24.73 9.64 -22.52
C GLN A 308 -24.06 8.65 -23.46
N ASN A 309 -24.32 8.80 -24.75
CA ASN A 309 -23.68 7.99 -25.78
C ASN A 309 -22.30 8.55 -26.12
N ASP A 310 -21.39 8.54 -25.14
CA ASP A 310 -20.02 9.03 -25.23
C ASP A 310 -19.01 8.02 -24.63
N THR A 311 -17.72 8.31 -24.77
CA THR A 311 -16.64 7.41 -24.34
C THR A 311 -16.39 7.43 -22.83
N ALA A 312 -16.96 8.37 -22.08
CA ALA A 312 -16.85 8.38 -20.62
C ALA A 312 -17.90 7.47 -19.96
N HIS A 313 -19.11 7.44 -20.52
CA HIS A 313 -20.26 6.71 -19.97
C HIS A 313 -20.52 5.35 -20.64
N SER A 314 -19.89 5.06 -21.78
CA SER A 314 -19.98 3.77 -22.45
C SER A 314 -18.63 3.08 -22.57
N ALA A 315 -18.44 2.02 -21.80
CA ALA A 315 -17.25 1.17 -21.87
C ALA A 315 -17.00 0.61 -23.28
N LEU A 316 -18.07 0.26 -24.02
CA LEU A 316 -17.93 -0.19 -25.41
C LEU A 316 -17.38 0.93 -26.32
N LEU A 317 -17.93 2.15 -26.24
CA LEU A 317 -17.41 3.27 -27.04
C LEU A 317 -16.00 3.66 -26.62
N ALA A 318 -15.68 3.58 -25.34
CA ALA A 318 -14.34 3.79 -24.81
C ALA A 318 -13.32 2.81 -25.42
N LEU A 319 -13.68 1.53 -25.52
CA LEU A 319 -12.85 0.51 -26.16
C LEU A 319 -12.65 0.79 -27.65
N VAL A 320 -13.72 1.18 -28.36
CA VAL A 320 -13.65 1.57 -29.78
C VAL A 320 -12.70 2.77 -29.95
N GLU A 321 -12.85 3.82 -29.16
CA GLU A 321 -11.97 5.00 -29.22
C GLU A 321 -10.51 4.63 -28.87
N TRP A 322 -10.31 3.75 -27.90
CA TRP A 322 -8.98 3.27 -27.54
C TRP A 322 -8.32 2.51 -28.68
N ARG A 323 -9.04 1.62 -29.36
CA ARG A 323 -8.47 0.88 -30.49
C ARG A 323 -8.25 1.79 -31.69
N GLU A 324 -9.26 2.53 -32.13
CA GLU A 324 -9.23 3.25 -33.40
C GLU A 324 -8.42 4.55 -33.34
N SER A 325 -8.44 5.24 -32.18
CA SER A 325 -7.76 6.52 -31.97
C SER A 325 -6.56 6.45 -31.03
N GLN A 326 -6.23 5.27 -30.47
CA GLN A 326 -5.16 5.11 -29.48
C GLN A 326 -5.32 6.02 -28.25
N ARG A 327 -6.56 6.36 -27.90
CA ARG A 327 -6.91 7.17 -26.72
C ARG A 327 -7.51 6.28 -25.65
N ALA A 328 -6.68 5.89 -24.68
CA ALA A 328 -7.09 4.99 -23.61
C ALA A 328 -8.07 5.66 -22.64
N PRO A 329 -9.09 4.94 -22.13
CA PRO A 329 -9.97 5.48 -21.11
C PRO A 329 -9.23 5.63 -19.79
N GLU A 330 -9.31 6.81 -19.19
CA GLU A 330 -8.77 7.09 -17.84
C GLU A 330 -9.83 6.97 -16.75
N VAL A 331 -11.11 7.07 -17.13
CA VAL A 331 -12.26 6.99 -16.24
C VAL A 331 -13.37 6.19 -16.92
N MET A 332 -14.20 5.55 -16.10
CA MET A 332 -15.44 4.91 -16.52
C MET A 332 -16.54 5.46 -15.62
N VAL A 333 -17.42 6.27 -16.20
CA VAL A 333 -18.46 6.98 -15.44
C VAL A 333 -19.70 6.09 -15.41
N GLY A 334 -19.99 5.58 -14.21
CA GLY A 334 -21.20 4.83 -13.95
C GLY A 334 -22.40 5.72 -13.62
N VAL A 335 -23.62 5.20 -13.80
CA VAL A 335 -24.87 5.88 -13.42
C VAL A 335 -25.81 4.96 -12.65
N LYS A 336 -26.49 5.54 -11.65
CA LYS A 336 -27.60 4.94 -10.91
C LYS A 336 -28.91 5.61 -11.35
N TYR A 337 -29.81 4.86 -11.99
CA TYR A 337 -31.10 5.39 -12.42
C TYR A 337 -32.13 5.33 -11.28
N ALA A 338 -33.00 6.35 -11.21
CA ALA A 338 -34.13 6.34 -10.29
C ALA A 338 -35.08 5.16 -10.61
N ASN A 339 -35.35 4.32 -9.61
CA ASN A 339 -36.16 3.09 -9.72
C ASN A 339 -35.69 2.10 -10.81
N GLU A 340 -34.43 2.17 -11.24
CA GLU A 340 -33.91 1.36 -12.37
C GLU A 340 -34.74 1.53 -13.66
N THR A 341 -35.37 2.70 -13.82
CA THR A 341 -36.19 3.05 -14.99
C THR A 341 -35.71 4.34 -15.62
N VAL A 342 -35.67 4.38 -16.96
CA VAL A 342 -35.43 5.61 -17.72
C VAL A 342 -36.74 6.40 -17.77
N ILE A 343 -36.95 7.33 -16.84
CA ILE A 343 -38.03 8.32 -16.91
C ILE A 343 -37.43 9.57 -17.56
N GLY A 344 -38.07 10.03 -18.64
CA GLY A 344 -37.52 10.98 -19.61
C GLY A 344 -36.75 12.17 -19.04
N ASP A 345 -35.66 12.52 -19.75
CA ASP A 345 -34.85 13.73 -19.73
C ASP A 345 -35.11 14.72 -18.59
N THR A 346 -34.85 14.34 -17.34
CA THR A 346 -34.54 15.33 -16.31
C THR A 346 -33.55 14.72 -15.31
N PRO A 347 -32.27 15.11 -15.34
CA PRO A 347 -31.32 14.71 -14.33
C PRO A 347 -31.78 15.24 -12.96
N VAL A 348 -31.89 14.35 -11.97
CA VAL A 348 -31.87 14.78 -10.58
C VAL A 348 -30.43 15.07 -10.25
N ASP A 349 -30.12 16.35 -10.10
CA ASP A 349 -28.81 16.86 -9.70
C ASP A 349 -28.55 16.47 -8.23
N LEU A 350 -27.95 15.30 -8.03
CA LEU A 350 -27.25 14.99 -6.78
C LEU A 350 -25.97 15.82 -6.79
N THR A 351 -26.11 17.07 -6.35
CA THR A 351 -24.98 17.92 -5.96
C THR A 351 -24.23 17.19 -4.86
N THR A 352 -23.25 16.39 -5.26
CA THR A 352 -22.19 15.91 -4.39
C THR A 352 -21.55 17.15 -3.78
N THR A 353 -21.72 17.33 -2.48
CA THR A 353 -20.74 18.11 -1.73
C THR A 353 -19.46 17.29 -1.75
N THR A 354 -18.71 17.41 -2.85
CA THR A 354 -17.38 16.83 -2.99
C THR A 354 -16.56 17.29 -1.80
N LYS A 355 -16.24 16.37 -0.90
CA LYS A 355 -15.23 16.65 0.12
C LYS A 355 -13.96 16.99 -0.68
N PRO A 356 -13.24 18.06 -0.32
CA PRO A 356 -12.03 18.44 -1.05
C PRO A 356 -11.06 17.26 -1.10
N SER A 357 -10.41 17.03 -2.25
CA SER A 357 -9.30 16.06 -2.38
C SER A 357 -8.37 16.15 -1.17
N ALA A 358 -7.80 15.03 -0.70
CA ALA A 358 -6.80 15.02 0.38
C ALA A 358 -5.69 16.07 0.12
N LEU A 359 -5.30 16.23 -1.16
CA LEU A 359 -4.31 17.21 -1.61
C LEU A 359 -4.75 18.68 -1.49
N SER A 360 -6.03 18.97 -1.25
CA SER A 360 -6.54 20.33 -1.00
C SER A 360 -5.87 21.00 0.20
N ARG A 361 -5.35 20.20 1.15
CA ARG A 361 -4.58 20.66 2.31
C ARG A 361 -3.21 21.23 1.93
N LEU A 362 -2.65 20.85 0.78
CA LEU A 362 -1.36 21.35 0.33
C LEU A 362 -1.48 22.82 -0.11
N PRO A 363 -0.60 23.71 0.37
CA PRO A 363 -0.51 25.06 -0.18
C PRO A 363 -0.19 25.03 -1.69
N THR A 364 -0.83 25.88 -2.49
CA THR A 364 -0.62 25.93 -3.95
C THR A 364 0.85 26.04 -4.36
N PRO A 365 1.71 26.84 -3.69
CA PRO A 365 3.14 26.87 -4.01
C PRO A 365 3.84 25.52 -3.79
N THR A 366 3.43 24.75 -2.78
CA THR A 366 3.96 23.40 -2.53
C THR A 366 3.50 22.45 -3.62
N LEU A 367 2.20 22.44 -3.94
CA LEU A 367 1.63 21.63 -5.01
C LEU A 367 2.37 21.83 -6.35
N LEU A 368 2.65 23.08 -6.71
CA LEU A 368 3.38 23.42 -7.94
C LEU A 368 4.84 22.91 -7.93
N ARG A 369 5.51 22.98 -6.78
CA ARG A 369 6.87 22.45 -6.62
C ARG A 369 6.89 20.92 -6.67
N SER A 370 5.98 20.26 -5.96
CA SER A 370 5.80 18.81 -6.02
C SER A 370 5.55 18.39 -7.47
N LEU A 371 4.61 19.02 -8.17
CA LEU A 371 4.33 18.70 -9.57
C LEU A 371 5.56 18.87 -10.48
N PHE A 372 6.28 19.98 -10.36
CA PHE A 372 7.50 20.22 -11.14
C PHE A 372 8.58 19.16 -10.88
N LEU A 373 8.86 18.87 -9.61
CA LEU A 373 9.87 17.90 -9.22
C LEU A 373 9.49 16.49 -9.61
N THR A 374 8.24 16.08 -9.37
CA THR A 374 7.71 14.77 -9.74
C THR A 374 7.75 14.59 -11.27
N GLN A 375 7.43 15.61 -12.06
CA GLN A 375 7.63 15.56 -13.52
C GLN A 375 9.11 15.44 -13.90
N PHE A 376 10.01 16.17 -13.24
CA PHE A 376 11.45 16.09 -13.49
C PHE A 376 12.01 14.70 -13.16
N THR A 377 11.65 14.12 -12.02
CA THR A 377 12.13 12.80 -11.56
C THR A 377 11.48 11.64 -12.30
N SER A 378 10.29 11.83 -12.86
CA SER A 378 9.63 10.83 -13.72
C SER A 378 10.30 10.66 -15.10
N SER A 379 11.23 11.54 -15.46
CA SER A 379 11.98 11.50 -16.73
C SER A 379 13.29 10.73 -16.59
N PRO A 380 13.44 9.56 -17.26
CA PRO A 380 14.66 8.76 -17.20
C PRO A 380 15.90 9.52 -17.72
N LEU A 381 15.72 10.37 -18.75
CA LEU A 381 16.79 11.15 -19.35
C LEU A 381 17.34 12.20 -18.38
N LEU A 382 16.43 12.98 -17.75
CA LEU A 382 16.82 14.03 -16.82
C LEU A 382 17.51 13.45 -15.59
N MET A 383 17.01 12.31 -15.08
CA MET A 383 17.62 11.62 -13.95
C MET A 383 19.00 11.05 -14.25
N ARG A 384 19.21 10.50 -15.45
CA ARG A 384 20.53 9.98 -15.88
C ARG A 384 21.58 11.09 -15.94
N LEU A 385 21.17 12.32 -16.28
CA LEU A 385 22.08 13.48 -16.35
C LEU A 385 22.30 14.13 -14.98
N SER A 386 21.28 14.23 -14.13
CA SER A 386 21.37 14.98 -12.89
C SER A 386 22.03 14.21 -11.73
N LEU A 387 21.88 12.88 -11.67
CA LEU A 387 22.45 12.07 -10.57
C LEU A 387 23.98 12.14 -10.50
N PRO A 388 24.75 12.00 -11.60
CA PRO A 388 26.21 12.17 -11.55
C PRO A 388 26.64 13.57 -11.11
N ILE A 389 25.90 14.61 -11.53
CA ILE A 389 26.16 15.99 -11.14
C ILE A 389 25.94 16.17 -9.64
N LEU A 390 24.82 15.67 -9.13
CA LEU A 390 24.48 15.73 -7.71
C LEU A 390 25.52 14.95 -6.87
N GLY A 391 25.91 13.75 -7.33
CA GLY A 391 26.96 12.94 -6.74
C GLY A 391 28.36 13.55 -6.81
N PHE A 392 28.64 14.40 -7.79
CA PHE A 392 29.89 15.18 -7.87
C PHE A 392 29.89 16.33 -6.86
N ILE A 393 28.79 17.08 -6.78
CA ILE A 393 28.61 18.20 -5.83
C ILE A 393 28.73 17.70 -4.38
N THR A 394 28.22 16.51 -4.07
CA THR A 394 28.30 15.93 -2.72
C THR A 394 29.72 15.55 -2.31
N LYS A 395 30.62 15.22 -3.27
CA LYS A 395 31.95 14.66 -2.99
C LYS A 395 33.11 15.64 -3.20
N THR A 396 32.88 16.74 -3.89
CA THR A 396 33.93 17.69 -4.26
C THR A 396 34.43 18.51 -3.06
N LYS A 397 35.75 18.73 -2.97
CA LYS A 397 36.38 19.62 -1.98
C LYS A 397 36.61 21.04 -2.51
N SER A 398 36.29 21.29 -3.78
CA SER A 398 36.52 22.59 -4.42
C SER A 398 35.55 23.66 -3.91
N PRO A 399 36.02 24.85 -3.50
CA PRO A 399 35.14 25.96 -3.11
C PRO A 399 34.14 26.38 -4.19
N LEU A 400 34.49 26.23 -5.47
CA LEU A 400 33.64 26.64 -6.60
C LEU A 400 32.36 25.79 -6.69
N PHE A 401 32.44 24.52 -6.29
CA PHE A 401 31.32 23.58 -6.36
C PHE A 401 30.72 23.28 -4.98
N ASN A 402 31.14 24.01 -3.95
CA ASN A 402 30.55 23.94 -2.63
C ASN A 402 29.38 24.95 -2.57
N PRO A 403 28.14 24.50 -2.33
CA PRO A 403 26.98 25.38 -2.36
C PRO A 403 26.95 26.39 -1.21
N ASP A 404 27.69 26.19 -0.12
CA ASP A 404 27.78 27.19 0.95
C ASP A 404 28.80 28.30 0.63
N LYS A 405 29.70 28.06 -0.34
CA LYS A 405 30.72 29.02 -0.79
C LYS A 405 30.38 29.69 -2.13
N ASN A 406 29.55 29.05 -2.95
CA ASN A 406 29.10 29.58 -4.24
C ASN A 406 27.62 30.00 -4.20
N LEU A 407 27.37 31.31 -4.17
CA LEU A 407 26.02 31.88 -4.05
C LEU A 407 25.09 31.52 -5.22
N LEU A 408 25.61 31.42 -6.45
CA LEU A 408 24.80 31.07 -7.62
C LEU A 408 24.36 29.60 -7.55
N LEU A 409 25.30 28.71 -7.22
CA LEU A 409 25.00 27.29 -7.00
C LEU A 409 24.03 27.10 -5.82
N ASN A 410 24.23 27.86 -4.73
CA ASN A 410 23.33 27.85 -3.58
C ASN A 410 21.90 28.18 -4.00
N LYS A 411 21.69 29.32 -4.67
CA LYS A 411 20.36 29.77 -5.11
C LYS A 411 19.71 28.77 -6.05
N LEU A 412 20.47 28.20 -6.98
CA LEU A 412 19.97 27.18 -7.90
C LEU A 412 19.49 25.93 -7.13
N LEU A 413 20.31 25.38 -6.24
CA LEU A 413 19.96 24.19 -5.45
C LEU A 413 18.80 24.44 -4.48
N ARG A 414 18.73 25.62 -3.86
CA ARG A 414 17.59 26.04 -3.02
C ARG A 414 16.29 26.10 -3.82
N TRP A 415 16.32 26.77 -4.97
CA TRP A 415 15.14 26.93 -5.83
C TRP A 415 14.64 25.60 -6.40
N THR A 416 15.55 24.67 -6.69
CA THR A 416 15.21 23.40 -7.34
C THR A 416 14.84 22.29 -6.37
N ILE A 417 15.75 21.91 -5.46
CA ILE A 417 15.63 20.64 -4.71
C ILE A 417 15.64 20.86 -3.20
N TYR A 418 16.47 21.76 -2.67
CA TYR A 418 16.69 21.84 -1.22
C TYR A 418 15.46 22.31 -0.45
N ASP A 419 14.80 23.40 -0.86
CA ASP A 419 13.64 23.95 -0.11
C ASP A 419 12.39 23.06 -0.21
N HIS A 420 12.42 22.02 -1.04
CA HIS A 420 11.35 21.03 -1.17
C HIS A 420 11.49 19.90 -0.13
N PHE A 421 12.72 19.50 0.17
CA PHE A 421 13.02 18.36 1.02
C PHE A 421 13.58 18.74 2.40
N CYS A 422 13.95 20.01 2.62
CA CYS A 422 14.61 20.47 3.84
C CYS A 422 13.86 21.66 4.48
N ALA A 423 13.93 21.76 5.81
CA ALA A 423 13.26 22.79 6.60
C ALA A 423 13.92 24.18 6.47
N GLY A 424 15.20 24.24 6.11
CA GLY A 424 15.95 25.48 5.99
C GLY A 424 17.35 25.42 6.62
N THR A 425 18.10 26.51 6.45
CA THR A 425 19.51 26.58 6.87
C THR A 425 19.70 27.25 8.24
N ASN A 426 18.64 27.77 8.84
CA ASN A 426 18.69 28.54 10.08
C ASN A 426 17.38 28.42 10.88
N VAL A 427 17.44 28.78 12.16
CA VAL A 427 16.33 28.64 13.11
C VAL A 427 15.02 29.29 12.64
N PRO A 428 14.99 30.54 12.13
CA PRO A 428 13.77 31.14 11.60
C PRO A 428 13.13 30.36 10.46
N GLU A 429 13.93 29.88 9.49
CA GLU A 429 13.43 29.06 8.38
C GLU A 429 12.85 27.74 8.88
N VAL A 430 13.56 27.05 9.76
CA VAL A 430 13.13 25.75 10.32
C VAL A 430 11.82 25.91 11.09
N ARG A 431 11.71 26.91 11.97
CA ARG A 431 10.46 27.17 12.71
C ARG A 431 9.29 27.46 11.77
N LYS A 432 9.53 28.19 10.68
CA LYS A 432 8.50 28.46 9.66
C LYS A 432 8.06 27.17 8.96
N ALA A 433 9.01 26.30 8.60
CA ALA A 433 8.70 25.00 7.98
C ALA A 433 7.89 24.10 8.93
N VAL A 434 8.30 23.99 10.20
CA VAL A 434 7.58 23.22 11.22
C VAL A 434 6.16 23.75 11.41
N ALA A 435 5.99 25.07 11.54
CA ALA A 435 4.68 25.69 11.68
C ALA A 435 3.78 25.45 10.46
N ASN A 436 4.34 25.44 9.25
CA ASN A 436 3.60 25.12 8.04
C ASN A 436 3.14 23.66 8.02
N VAL A 437 4.01 22.72 8.44
CA VAL A 437 3.67 21.31 8.55
C VAL A 437 2.56 21.09 9.57
N LYS A 438 2.68 21.65 10.77
CA LYS A 438 1.63 21.54 11.80
C LYS A 438 0.29 22.15 11.36
N ARG A 439 0.32 23.26 10.60
CA ARG A 439 -0.90 23.86 10.03
C ARG A 439 -1.64 22.95 9.05
N MET A 440 -0.95 22.01 8.41
CA MET A 440 -1.60 21.04 7.51
C MET A 440 -2.37 19.94 8.28
N GLY A 441 -2.12 19.77 9.59
CA GLY A 441 -2.81 18.79 10.45
C GLY A 441 -1.88 17.75 11.08
N TYR A 442 -0.59 17.74 10.75
CA TYR A 442 0.38 16.83 11.37
C TYR A 442 0.47 17.08 12.88
N GLN A 443 0.48 16.00 13.65
CA GLN A 443 0.51 16.06 15.12
C GLN A 443 1.92 16.28 15.67
N GLY A 444 2.95 16.12 14.84
CA GLY A 444 4.32 16.46 15.18
C GLY A 444 5.27 16.39 13.99
N VAL A 445 6.52 16.74 14.24
CA VAL A 445 7.60 16.68 13.25
C VAL A 445 8.75 15.80 13.74
N ILE A 446 9.55 15.32 12.79
CA ILE A 446 10.83 14.71 13.07
C ILE A 446 11.91 15.59 12.47
N LEU A 447 12.68 16.26 13.32
CA LEU A 447 13.77 17.12 12.85
C LEU A 447 15.10 16.36 12.86
N ASN A 448 15.81 16.42 11.76
CA ASN A 448 17.16 15.86 11.64
C ASN A 448 18.15 16.97 11.31
N TYR A 449 19.21 17.11 12.12
CA TYR A 449 20.37 17.88 11.69
C TYR A 449 21.16 17.02 10.68
N ALA A 450 21.20 17.46 9.42
CA ALA A 450 21.57 16.62 8.27
C ALA A 450 23.05 16.22 8.19
N ARG A 451 23.91 16.77 9.07
CA ARG A 451 25.35 16.52 9.08
C ARG A 451 25.65 15.03 9.29
N GLU A 452 26.39 14.43 8.35
CA GLU A 452 26.74 13.01 8.33
C GLU A 452 28.11 12.78 7.66
N ILE A 453 28.69 11.60 7.89
CA ILE A 453 29.84 11.10 7.12
C ILE A 453 29.42 9.85 6.37
N VAL A 454 29.37 9.92 5.04
CA VAL A 454 29.13 8.76 4.18
C VAL A 454 30.45 8.02 3.94
N LEU A 455 30.48 6.71 4.23
CA LEU A 455 31.67 5.89 4.01
C LEU A 455 31.92 5.66 2.52
N ASP A 456 33.15 5.90 2.08
CA ASP A 456 33.68 5.38 0.82
C ASP A 456 34.28 3.99 1.11
N THR A 457 33.64 2.93 0.61
CA THR A 457 34.09 1.53 0.78
C THR A 457 35.47 1.27 0.17
N LYS A 458 35.99 2.18 -0.66
CA LYS A 458 37.29 2.06 -1.34
C LYS A 458 38.43 2.86 -0.71
N LYS A 459 38.20 3.61 0.37
CA LYS A 459 39.25 4.42 1.02
C LYS A 459 39.35 4.17 2.51
N ALA A 460 40.57 3.86 2.96
CA ALA A 460 40.94 4.01 4.36
C ALA A 460 40.90 5.51 4.71
N GLN A 461 40.01 5.91 5.61
CA GLN A 461 40.04 7.24 6.21
C GLN A 461 40.85 7.20 7.51
N ALA A 462 41.39 8.36 7.87
CA ALA A 462 42.53 8.54 8.79
C ALA A 462 42.32 7.87 10.15
N GLY A 463 42.89 6.68 10.31
CA GLY A 463 42.95 6.01 11.61
C GLY A 463 43.80 6.81 12.59
N SER A 464 43.32 6.92 13.83
CA SER A 464 44.18 7.30 14.95
C SER A 464 45.26 6.24 15.13
N LYS A 465 46.46 6.68 15.55
CA LYS A 465 47.40 5.77 16.21
C LYS A 465 46.95 5.72 17.67
N ASP A 466 46.59 4.53 18.14
CA ASP A 466 46.32 4.24 19.56
C ASP A 466 45.15 5.01 20.22
N GLY A 467 44.12 5.38 19.46
CA GLY A 467 42.91 6.01 20.03
C GLY A 467 43.06 7.51 20.35
N ASP A 468 44.22 8.10 20.06
CA ASP A 468 44.46 9.54 20.25
C ASP A 468 44.14 10.30 18.95
N TYR A 469 43.11 11.13 19.01
CA TYR A 469 42.57 11.86 17.86
C TYR A 469 43.07 13.31 17.86
N ALA A 470 43.31 13.88 16.67
CA ALA A 470 43.65 15.30 16.58
C ALA A 470 42.55 16.19 17.21
N PRO A 471 42.89 17.33 17.85
CA PRO A 471 41.90 18.20 18.50
C PRO A 471 40.71 18.62 17.61
N ALA A 472 40.95 18.72 16.30
CA ALA A 472 39.90 19.02 15.32
C ALA A 472 38.78 17.96 15.28
N PHE A 473 39.06 16.69 15.57
CA PHE A 473 38.04 15.64 15.59
C PHE A 473 37.16 15.70 16.84
N TYR A 474 37.73 16.05 18.00
CA TYR A 474 36.93 16.34 19.20
C TYR A 474 36.04 17.58 18.99
N GLN A 475 36.55 18.60 18.30
CA GLN A 475 35.74 19.75 17.91
C GLN A 475 34.56 19.36 17.01
N MET A 476 34.74 18.41 16.08
CA MET A 476 33.62 17.90 15.26
C MET A 476 32.51 17.27 16.09
N VAL A 477 32.86 16.51 17.14
CA VAL A 477 31.87 15.94 18.07
C VAL A 477 31.10 17.06 18.78
N GLN A 478 31.79 18.12 19.23
CA GLN A 478 31.14 19.25 19.89
C GLN A 478 30.23 20.05 18.95
N GLU A 479 30.63 20.26 17.69
CA GLU A 479 29.80 20.91 16.69
C GLU A 479 28.56 20.09 16.34
N TRP A 480 28.71 18.77 16.19
CA TRP A 480 27.60 17.86 15.97
C TRP A 480 26.64 17.83 17.17
N LYS A 481 27.16 17.75 18.40
CA LYS A 481 26.37 17.84 19.62
C LYS A 481 25.57 19.13 19.64
N LYS A 482 26.24 20.27 19.40
CA LYS A 482 25.60 21.58 19.35
C LYS A 482 24.48 21.63 18.31
N GLY A 483 24.68 21.13 17.10
CA GLY A 483 23.63 21.10 16.07
C GLY A 483 22.40 20.29 16.49
N ASN A 484 22.58 19.17 17.18
CA ASN A 484 21.46 18.38 17.73
C ASN A 484 20.77 19.09 18.91
N LEU A 485 21.51 19.75 19.80
CA LEU A 485 20.93 20.55 20.89
C LEU A 485 20.16 21.78 20.35
N ASP A 486 20.71 22.45 19.33
CA ASP A 486 20.03 23.55 18.63
C ASP A 486 18.74 23.05 17.95
N THR A 487 18.74 21.81 17.43
CA THR A 487 17.54 21.16 16.89
C THR A 487 16.44 21.04 17.94
N LEU A 488 16.76 20.57 19.15
CA LEU A 488 15.80 20.45 20.25
C LEU A 488 15.19 21.80 20.66
N GLN A 489 15.94 22.90 20.56
CA GLN A 489 15.41 24.24 20.85
C GLN A 489 14.31 24.68 19.87
N MET A 490 14.26 24.08 18.68
CA MET A 490 13.28 24.39 17.64
C MET A 490 12.02 23.53 17.70
N MET A 491 11.99 22.53 18.58
CA MET A 491 10.92 21.54 18.67
C MET A 491 9.88 21.88 19.74
N GLU A 492 8.74 21.21 19.66
CA GLU A 492 7.67 21.23 20.67
C GLU A 492 7.56 19.86 21.36
N PRO A 493 6.92 19.79 22.55
CA PRO A 493 6.67 18.51 23.20
C PRO A 493 5.92 17.54 22.29
N GLY A 494 6.37 16.28 22.24
CA GLY A 494 5.84 15.24 21.38
C GLY A 494 6.58 15.08 20.04
N ASP A 495 7.37 16.06 19.60
CA ASP A 495 8.18 15.94 18.38
C ASP A 495 9.34 14.94 18.57
N PHE A 496 9.96 14.52 17.46
CA PHE A 496 11.12 13.63 17.43
C PHE A 496 12.38 14.31 16.89
N ILE A 497 13.52 14.09 17.54
CA ILE A 497 14.83 14.41 16.96
C ILE A 497 15.41 13.14 16.37
N ALA A 498 15.84 13.19 15.12
CA ALA A 498 16.59 12.12 14.50
C ALA A 498 18.09 12.47 14.49
N VAL A 499 18.89 11.59 15.08
CA VAL A 499 20.31 11.77 15.31
C VAL A 499 21.08 10.77 14.45
N LYS A 500 21.97 11.28 13.60
CA LYS A 500 22.95 10.46 12.85
C LYS A 500 24.27 10.46 13.58
N VAL A 501 24.71 9.30 14.04
CA VAL A 501 25.90 9.19 14.91
C VAL A 501 27.18 9.37 14.12
N THR A 502 27.22 9.00 12.83
CA THR A 502 28.38 9.29 11.98
C THR A 502 28.63 10.79 11.78
N GLY A 503 27.61 11.63 11.99
CA GLY A 503 27.74 13.09 11.99
C GLY A 503 28.73 13.62 13.03
N ALA A 504 28.99 12.86 14.10
CA ALA A 504 29.96 13.21 15.13
C ALA A 504 31.42 13.14 14.65
N GLY A 505 31.66 12.55 13.48
CA GLY A 505 32.98 12.56 12.85
C GLY A 505 33.73 11.22 12.91
N PRO A 506 35.02 11.22 12.54
CA PRO A 506 35.85 10.02 12.50
C PRO A 506 35.90 9.22 13.80
N ILE A 507 35.83 9.89 14.97
CA ILE A 507 35.80 9.23 16.28
C ILE A 507 34.67 8.20 16.37
N ALA A 508 33.46 8.58 15.94
CA ALA A 508 32.30 7.69 15.96
C ALA A 508 32.42 6.59 14.90
N VAL A 509 32.84 6.97 13.68
CA VAL A 509 32.96 6.05 12.54
C VAL A 509 33.99 4.95 12.79
N ASP A 510 35.18 5.32 13.27
CA ASP A 510 36.28 4.39 13.53
C ASP A 510 35.90 3.41 14.65
N ALA A 511 35.31 3.92 15.74
CA ALA A 511 34.86 3.10 16.86
C ALA A 511 33.76 2.09 16.43
N MET A 512 32.79 2.52 15.62
CA MET A 512 31.77 1.61 15.07
C MET A 512 32.40 0.55 14.14
N ARG A 513 33.32 0.94 13.26
CA ARG A 513 34.01 -0.01 12.36
C ARG A 513 34.84 -1.04 13.13
N ALA A 514 35.45 -0.64 14.24
CA ALA A 514 36.23 -1.52 15.10
C ALA A 514 35.36 -2.42 16.01
N SER A 515 34.02 -2.31 15.94
CA SER A 515 33.11 -2.93 16.90
C SER A 515 33.47 -2.59 18.36
N GLY A 516 33.94 -1.37 18.58
CA GLY A 516 34.44 -0.89 19.86
C GLY A 516 33.35 -0.38 20.78
N ALA A 517 33.70 -0.15 22.05
CA ALA A 517 32.86 0.57 22.99
C ALA A 517 32.63 2.01 22.51
N MET A 518 31.50 2.60 22.89
CA MET A 518 31.19 4.00 22.60
C MET A 518 32.25 4.90 23.24
N PRO A 519 32.97 5.75 22.45
CA PRO A 519 33.94 6.68 23.01
C PRO A 519 33.30 7.61 24.03
N GLU A 520 33.99 7.89 25.14
CA GLU A 520 33.42 8.64 26.27
C GLU A 520 32.86 10.01 25.86
N VAL A 521 33.59 10.75 25.02
CA VAL A 521 33.14 12.05 24.50
C VAL A 521 31.83 11.96 23.69
N LEU A 522 31.61 10.84 23.00
CA LEU A 522 30.39 10.58 22.24
C LEU A 522 29.25 10.16 23.17
N ARG A 523 29.57 9.35 24.19
CA ARG A 523 28.62 8.93 25.22
C ARG A 523 28.06 10.12 25.99
N GLU A 524 28.94 11.00 26.48
CA GLU A 524 28.55 12.25 27.14
C GLU A 524 27.66 13.11 26.24
N ALA A 525 28.03 13.25 24.96
CA ALA A 525 27.26 14.03 24.00
C ALA A 525 25.86 13.46 23.74
N LEU A 526 25.74 12.14 23.58
CA LEU A 526 24.44 11.46 23.39
C LEU A 526 23.58 11.54 24.66
N ASP A 527 24.18 11.43 25.83
CA ASP A 527 23.48 11.59 27.11
C ASP A 527 22.94 13.00 27.29
N GLU A 528 23.74 14.03 26.99
CA GLU A 528 23.28 15.42 27.00
C GLU A 528 22.12 15.65 26.02
N ILE A 529 22.16 15.04 24.83
CA ILE A 529 21.06 15.11 23.84
C ILE A 529 19.80 14.40 24.38
N CYS A 530 19.94 13.24 25.01
CA CYS A 530 18.82 12.51 25.60
C CYS A 530 18.20 13.30 26.76
N ASP A 531 19.01 13.84 27.66
CA ASP A 531 18.55 14.65 28.79
C ASP A 531 17.84 15.92 28.32
N ALA A 532 18.41 16.61 27.32
CA ALA A 532 17.77 17.78 26.71
C ALA A 532 16.44 17.40 26.00
N GLY A 533 16.41 16.25 25.33
CA GLY A 533 15.19 15.70 24.71
C GLY A 533 14.10 15.48 25.75
N LYS A 534 14.44 14.80 26.85
CA LYS A 534 13.54 14.54 27.98
C LYS A 534 13.01 15.85 28.60
N GLN A 535 13.88 16.82 28.87
CA GLN A 535 13.48 18.12 29.42
C GLN A 535 12.54 18.90 28.47
N LYS A 536 12.77 18.78 27.16
CA LYS A 536 11.94 19.42 26.13
C LYS A 536 10.59 18.70 25.91
N GLY A 537 10.46 17.46 26.38
CA GLY A 537 9.35 16.58 26.04
C GLY A 537 9.42 16.03 24.60
N ALA A 538 10.60 16.07 23.99
CA ALA A 538 10.87 15.47 22.69
C ALA A 538 11.42 14.04 22.86
N ARG A 539 11.32 13.24 21.80
CA ARG A 539 11.83 11.86 21.75
C ARG A 539 13.02 11.77 20.81
N VAL A 540 13.96 10.87 21.09
CA VAL A 540 15.25 10.77 20.41
C VAL A 540 15.29 9.50 19.57
N TRP A 541 15.58 9.63 18.29
CA TRP A 541 15.82 8.52 17.38
C TRP A 541 17.28 8.45 17.01
N ILE A 542 17.86 7.27 17.16
CA ILE A 542 19.14 6.98 16.52
C ILE A 542 18.83 6.45 15.13
N ASP A 543 19.16 7.23 14.11
CA ASP A 543 18.91 6.88 12.71
C ASP A 543 19.80 5.71 12.31
N ALA A 544 19.22 4.73 11.62
CA ALA A 544 20.00 3.67 11.02
C ALA A 544 20.88 4.19 9.88
N GLU A 545 22.05 3.58 9.73
CA GLU A 545 23.09 4.00 8.79
C GLU A 545 23.53 2.84 7.89
N GLN A 546 24.75 2.87 7.36
CA GLN A 546 25.24 1.82 6.48
C GLN A 546 25.40 0.51 7.26
N GLN A 547 25.01 -0.61 6.65
CA GLN A 547 25.12 -1.97 7.19
C GLN A 547 26.43 -2.29 7.94
N ALA A 548 27.57 -1.78 7.45
CA ALA A 548 28.87 -2.04 8.08
C ALA A 548 29.02 -1.45 9.50
N LEU A 549 28.19 -0.48 9.86
CA LEU A 549 28.19 0.19 11.17
C LEU A 549 27.00 -0.22 12.04
N GLN A 550 25.93 -0.73 11.41
CA GLN A 550 24.65 -0.95 12.06
C GLN A 550 24.70 -1.86 13.30
N PRO A 551 25.46 -2.98 13.32
CA PRO A 551 25.52 -3.82 14.52
C PRO A 551 26.02 -3.09 15.76
N THR A 552 27.09 -2.28 15.63
CA THR A 552 27.62 -1.52 16.77
C THR A 552 26.68 -0.36 17.16
N LEU A 553 26.05 0.27 16.16
CA LEU A 553 25.05 1.30 16.41
C LEU A 553 23.83 0.76 17.17
N ASP A 554 23.40 -0.47 16.87
CA ASP A 554 22.33 -1.16 17.59
C ASP A 554 22.74 -1.41 19.05
N GLU A 555 23.95 -1.93 19.32
CA GLU A 555 24.43 -2.12 20.71
C GLU A 555 24.46 -0.81 21.50
N TRP A 556 24.96 0.25 20.87
CA TRP A 556 25.03 1.59 21.46
C TRP A 556 23.65 2.16 21.74
N THR A 557 22.69 1.93 20.85
CA THR A 557 21.31 2.39 21.04
C THR A 557 20.58 1.57 22.10
N ILE A 558 20.82 0.26 22.18
CA ILE A 558 20.32 -0.59 23.27
C ILE A 558 20.86 -0.09 24.62
N ASP A 559 22.14 0.28 24.71
CA ASP A 559 22.70 0.86 25.94
C ASP A 559 22.00 2.18 26.33
N LEU A 560 21.77 3.06 25.36
CA LEU A 560 21.00 4.29 25.58
C LEU A 560 19.57 4.00 26.05
N MET A 561 18.85 3.09 25.39
CA MET A 561 17.49 2.69 25.80
C MET A 561 17.50 2.07 27.19
N ARG A 562 18.45 1.19 27.50
CA ARG A 562 18.62 0.60 28.83
C ARG A 562 18.75 1.70 29.87
N ARG A 563 19.50 2.77 29.62
CA ARG A 563 19.72 3.84 30.61
C ARG A 563 18.54 4.81 30.70
N HIS A 564 17.95 5.20 29.57
CA HIS A 564 17.00 6.30 29.48
C HIS A 564 15.52 5.89 29.38
N ASN A 565 15.20 4.71 28.87
CA ASN A 565 13.81 4.23 28.69
C ASN A 565 13.27 3.52 29.93
N ARG A 566 13.13 4.26 31.02
CA ARG A 566 12.61 3.73 32.30
C ARG A 566 11.10 3.92 32.46
N ASP A 567 10.51 4.82 31.70
CA ASP A 567 9.06 5.08 31.69
C ASP A 567 8.36 4.19 30.64
N ALA A 568 7.04 4.01 30.76
CA ALA A 568 6.27 3.20 29.81
C ALA A 568 6.31 3.75 28.37
N ARG A 569 6.46 5.08 28.24
CA ARG A 569 6.66 5.75 26.94
C ARG A 569 8.17 5.89 26.71
N PRO A 570 8.75 5.21 25.71
CA PRO A 570 10.19 5.26 25.47
C PRO A 570 10.63 6.67 25.03
N LEU A 571 11.80 7.11 25.52
CA LEU A 571 12.46 8.35 25.10
C LEU A 571 13.29 8.11 23.84
N VAL A 572 14.12 7.06 23.87
CA VAL A 572 15.08 6.67 22.85
C VAL A 572 14.49 5.57 21.98
N PHE A 573 14.65 5.67 20.66
CA PHE A 573 14.25 4.65 19.71
C PHE A 573 15.45 4.20 18.87
N ASN A 574 15.50 2.90 18.60
CA ASN A 574 16.38 2.35 17.56
C ASN A 574 15.66 2.28 16.21
N THR A 575 16.40 2.29 15.12
CA THR A 575 15.86 2.20 13.76
C THR A 575 16.17 0.83 13.14
N ILE A 576 15.13 0.10 12.70
CA ILE A 576 15.27 -1.20 12.04
C ILE A 576 15.04 -1.07 10.53
N GLN A 577 15.93 -1.64 9.72
CA GLN A 577 15.91 -1.59 8.26
C GLN A 577 15.43 -2.91 7.63
N ALA A 578 14.14 -3.04 7.38
CA ALA A 578 13.48 -4.28 6.94
C ALA A 578 13.99 -4.87 5.61
N TYR A 579 14.77 -4.15 4.81
CA TYR A 579 15.40 -4.70 3.61
C TYR A 579 16.55 -5.70 3.91
N LEU A 580 17.05 -5.77 5.15
CA LEU A 580 18.10 -6.70 5.55
C LEU A 580 17.49 -8.02 5.96
N LYS A 581 18.05 -9.13 5.48
CA LYS A 581 17.62 -10.49 5.84
C LYS A 581 17.66 -10.78 7.35
N GLY A 582 18.48 -10.04 8.10
CA GLY A 582 18.62 -10.17 9.55
C GLY A 582 17.65 -9.33 10.40
N SER A 583 16.76 -8.54 9.79
CA SER A 583 15.95 -7.54 10.51
C SER A 583 14.98 -8.14 11.53
N THR A 584 14.32 -9.25 11.17
CA THR A 584 13.40 -9.95 12.07
C THR A 584 14.16 -10.45 13.29
N ALA A 585 15.26 -11.19 13.09
CA ALA A 585 16.09 -11.70 14.19
C ALA A 585 16.65 -10.58 15.09
N ASN A 586 17.06 -9.46 14.49
CA ASN A 586 17.51 -8.30 15.26
C ASN A 586 16.36 -7.70 16.10
N THR A 587 15.17 -7.60 15.53
CA THR A 587 13.97 -7.11 16.23
C THR A 587 13.59 -8.03 17.40
N GLU A 588 13.59 -9.34 17.16
CA GLU A 588 13.34 -10.34 18.20
C GLU A 588 14.33 -10.20 19.35
N ARG A 589 15.62 -10.01 19.04
CA ARG A 589 16.65 -9.75 20.06
C ARG A 589 16.35 -8.51 20.89
N HIS A 590 15.92 -7.41 20.27
CA HIS A 590 15.55 -6.18 20.99
C HIS A 590 14.37 -6.41 21.95
N ILE A 591 13.32 -7.08 21.47
CA ILE A 591 12.14 -7.44 22.30
C ILE A 591 12.57 -8.32 23.46
N ALA A 592 13.41 -9.33 23.21
CA ALA A 592 13.85 -10.26 24.24
C ALA A 592 14.70 -9.58 25.33
N LEU A 593 15.62 -8.69 24.95
CA LEU A 593 16.43 -7.94 25.91
C LEU A 593 15.56 -6.99 26.74
N ALA A 594 14.66 -6.24 26.11
CA ALA A 594 13.73 -5.33 26.79
C ALA A 594 12.83 -6.08 27.79
N ALA A 595 12.28 -7.23 27.38
CA ALA A 595 11.44 -8.08 28.23
C ALA A 595 12.22 -8.64 29.43
N LYS A 596 13.47 -9.07 29.23
CA LYS A 596 14.33 -9.65 30.28
C LYS A 596 14.81 -8.61 31.28
N GLU A 597 15.16 -7.43 30.80
CA GLU A 597 15.82 -6.39 31.60
C GLU A 597 14.86 -5.29 32.11
N GLY A 598 13.61 -5.25 31.63
CA GLY A 598 12.54 -4.41 32.16
C GLY A 598 12.61 -2.93 31.76
N TRP A 599 13.14 -2.60 30.59
CA TRP A 599 13.12 -1.23 30.01
C TRP A 599 12.16 -1.15 28.82
N SER A 600 11.66 0.05 28.49
CA SER A 600 10.69 0.23 27.39
C SER A 600 11.37 0.33 26.03
N LEU A 601 10.76 -0.31 25.02
CA LEU A 601 11.34 -0.48 23.70
C LEU A 601 10.73 0.50 22.68
N GLY A 602 11.54 1.42 22.18
CA GLY A 602 11.18 2.29 21.06
C GLY A 602 11.79 1.77 19.76
N ILE A 603 10.98 1.48 18.75
CA ILE A 603 11.45 1.11 17.40
C ILE A 603 10.87 2.04 16.34
N LYS A 604 11.74 2.56 15.47
CA LYS A 604 11.38 3.15 14.18
C LYS A 604 11.62 2.10 13.10
N LEU A 605 10.57 1.71 12.40
CA LEU A 605 10.64 0.73 11.32
C LEU A 605 10.68 1.42 9.97
N VAL A 606 11.71 1.13 9.17
CA VAL A 606 11.89 1.58 7.79
C VAL A 606 12.19 0.39 6.88
N ARG A 607 12.02 0.54 5.56
CA ARG A 607 12.58 -0.43 4.60
C ARG A 607 14.11 -0.34 4.57
N GLY A 608 14.65 0.86 4.32
CA GLY A 608 16.09 1.11 4.24
C GLY A 608 16.41 2.23 3.26
N ALA A 609 17.63 2.78 3.33
CA ALA A 609 18.04 3.92 2.51
C ALA A 609 19.45 3.81 1.88
N TYR A 610 20.17 2.70 2.11
CA TYR A 610 21.57 2.53 1.69
C TYR A 610 21.80 1.40 0.68
N ILE A 611 20.73 0.91 0.03
CA ILE A 611 20.75 -0.32 -0.78
C ILE A 611 21.85 -0.37 -1.85
N GLU A 612 22.17 0.77 -2.49
CA GLU A 612 23.20 0.91 -3.53
C GLU A 612 24.65 0.83 -3.03
N HIS A 613 24.85 0.90 -1.72
CA HIS A 613 26.18 0.97 -1.08
C HIS A 613 26.42 -0.18 -0.10
N GLU A 614 25.53 -1.17 -0.08
CA GLU A 614 25.54 -2.29 0.85
C GLU A 614 25.87 -3.62 0.19
N VAL A 615 26.15 -4.62 1.03
CA VAL A 615 26.49 -5.96 0.57
C VAL A 615 25.20 -6.65 0.13
N ARG A 616 25.01 -6.80 -1.19
CA ARG A 616 23.77 -7.30 -1.79
C ARG A 616 23.26 -8.63 -1.20
N SER A 617 24.15 -9.55 -0.82
CA SER A 617 23.79 -10.87 -0.29
C SER A 617 23.06 -10.82 1.07
N LEU A 618 23.19 -9.72 1.80
CA LEU A 618 22.56 -9.51 3.10
C LEU A 618 21.21 -8.78 2.99
N ILE A 619 20.86 -8.31 1.81
CA ILE A 619 19.58 -7.67 1.48
C ILE A 619 18.64 -8.73 0.89
N HIS A 620 17.35 -8.64 1.18
CA HIS A 620 16.33 -9.53 0.60
C HIS A 620 16.41 -9.61 -0.93
N ASP A 621 16.07 -10.76 -1.51
CA ASP A 621 16.26 -11.00 -2.94
C ASP A 621 15.21 -10.24 -3.76
N THR A 622 13.99 -10.10 -3.24
CA THR A 622 12.91 -9.31 -3.84
C THR A 622 12.45 -8.14 -2.96
N ILE A 623 11.77 -7.17 -3.59
CA ILE A 623 11.11 -6.08 -2.86
C ILE A 623 9.92 -6.59 -2.02
N GLU A 624 9.27 -7.66 -2.47
CA GLU A 624 8.15 -8.29 -1.78
C GLU A 624 8.60 -8.93 -0.46
N ASP A 625 9.75 -9.61 -0.46
CA ASP A 625 10.35 -10.12 0.78
C ASP A 625 10.64 -9.00 1.79
N THR A 626 11.07 -7.83 1.31
CA THR A 626 11.25 -6.64 2.14
C THR A 626 9.91 -6.13 2.69
N HIS A 627 8.84 -6.20 1.89
CA HIS A 627 7.48 -5.82 2.33
C HIS A 627 6.97 -6.80 3.39
N ASN A 628 7.13 -8.09 3.17
CA ASN A 628 6.78 -9.15 4.12
C ASN A 628 7.55 -9.01 5.44
N CYS A 629 8.85 -8.76 5.39
CA CYS A 629 9.65 -8.52 6.60
C CYS A 629 9.18 -7.27 7.36
N PHE A 630 8.91 -6.17 6.65
CA PHE A 630 8.39 -4.93 7.26
C PHE A 630 7.03 -5.16 7.94
N ASP A 631 6.10 -5.79 7.22
CA ASP A 631 4.75 -6.03 7.72
C ASP A 631 4.74 -7.01 8.91
N ASP A 632 5.57 -8.06 8.88
CA ASP A 632 5.70 -9.02 9.98
C ASP A 632 6.30 -8.38 11.24
N ILE A 633 7.34 -7.53 11.09
CA ILE A 633 7.88 -6.78 12.23
C ILE A 633 6.83 -5.82 12.80
N ALA A 634 6.05 -5.14 11.96
CA ALA A 634 4.97 -4.27 12.43
C ALA A 634 3.91 -5.08 13.21
N ASP A 635 3.50 -6.23 12.67
CA ASP A 635 2.55 -7.13 13.34
C ASP A 635 3.09 -7.66 14.66
N MET A 636 4.39 -8.01 14.77
CA MET A 636 5.00 -8.44 16.03
C MET A 636 4.78 -7.45 17.17
N PHE A 637 4.97 -6.15 16.89
CA PHE A 637 4.77 -5.10 17.87
C PHE A 637 3.28 -4.85 18.17
N ILE A 638 2.44 -4.81 17.13
CA ILE A 638 1.01 -4.53 17.26
C ILE A 638 0.32 -5.65 18.04
N SER A 639 0.61 -6.91 17.70
CA SER A 639 0.08 -8.11 18.34
C SER A 639 0.76 -8.44 19.67
N GLN A 640 1.88 -7.77 19.99
CA GLN A 640 2.75 -8.05 21.14
C GLN A 640 3.29 -9.49 21.15
N ARG A 641 3.67 -9.99 19.96
CA ARG A 641 4.21 -11.34 19.76
C ARG A 641 5.61 -11.44 20.35
N LEU A 642 5.76 -12.28 21.38
CA LEU A 642 7.07 -12.56 21.98
C LEU A 642 7.90 -13.52 21.11
N PRO A 643 9.20 -13.28 20.96
CA PRO A 643 10.11 -14.25 20.36
C PRO A 643 10.33 -15.44 21.29
N LYS A 644 10.73 -16.58 20.73
CA LYS A 644 10.99 -17.84 21.47
C LYS A 644 11.92 -17.65 22.67
N GLU A 645 12.95 -16.81 22.53
CA GLU A 645 13.94 -16.56 23.58
C GLU A 645 13.41 -15.78 24.79
N ALA A 646 12.20 -15.21 24.67
CA ALA A 646 11.50 -14.46 25.71
C ALA A 646 10.15 -15.10 26.05
N GLU A 647 9.93 -16.35 25.65
CA GLU A 647 8.73 -17.10 25.99
C GLU A 647 8.54 -17.18 27.52
N GLY A 648 7.32 -16.92 27.99
CA GLY A 648 6.99 -16.86 29.41
C GLY A 648 7.28 -15.51 30.09
N LEU A 649 7.88 -14.53 29.39
CA LEU A 649 8.00 -13.15 29.88
C LEU A 649 6.77 -12.31 29.48
N GLN A 650 6.70 -11.08 29.99
CA GLN A 650 5.74 -10.10 29.50
C GLN A 650 6.32 -9.32 28.32
N PHE A 651 5.49 -8.98 27.33
CA PHE A 651 5.91 -8.09 26.26
C PHE A 651 6.27 -6.72 26.84
N PRO A 652 7.43 -6.14 26.48
CA PRO A 652 7.88 -4.89 27.08
C PRO A 652 6.95 -3.74 26.70
N ALA A 653 6.80 -2.77 27.60
CA ALA A 653 6.20 -1.49 27.24
C ALA A 653 6.95 -0.94 26.01
N SER A 654 6.22 -0.55 24.98
CA SER A 654 6.82 -0.30 23.68
C SER A 654 6.09 0.78 22.90
N ALA A 655 6.81 1.37 21.94
CA ALA A 655 6.27 2.23 20.92
C ALA A 655 6.89 1.89 19.56
N LEU A 656 6.03 1.73 18.56
CA LEU A 656 6.40 1.51 17.18
C LEU A 656 6.11 2.77 16.37
N PHE A 657 7.13 3.23 15.65
CA PHE A 657 7.01 4.28 14.67
C PHE A 657 7.16 3.69 13.25
N LEU A 658 6.10 3.77 12.45
CA LEU A 658 6.11 3.30 11.05
C LEU A 658 6.52 4.42 10.11
N ALA A 659 7.68 4.27 9.46
CA ALA A 659 8.17 5.21 8.47
C ALA A 659 8.06 4.61 7.05
N THR A 660 6.95 4.92 6.35
CA THR A 660 6.62 4.31 5.05
C THR A 660 5.79 5.21 4.14
N HIS A 661 6.13 5.23 2.84
CA HIS A 661 5.27 5.73 1.74
C HIS A 661 4.66 4.56 0.93
N ASN A 662 4.38 3.43 1.58
CA ASN A 662 3.64 2.33 0.99
C ASN A 662 2.28 2.27 1.71
N ALA A 663 1.23 2.63 0.97
CA ALA A 663 -0.13 2.73 1.46
C ALA A 663 -0.64 1.40 2.04
N ASN A 664 -0.32 0.28 1.38
CA ASN A 664 -0.73 -1.05 1.81
C ASN A 664 -0.17 -1.39 3.20
N SER A 665 1.15 -1.27 3.40
CA SER A 665 1.79 -1.52 4.70
C SER A 665 1.26 -0.61 5.80
N SER A 666 1.06 0.70 5.52
CA SER A 666 0.51 1.62 6.53
C SER A 666 -0.93 1.28 6.89
N ASN A 667 -1.79 1.00 5.90
CA ASN A 667 -3.20 0.68 6.13
C ASN A 667 -3.35 -0.64 6.89
N LYS A 668 -2.57 -1.66 6.52
CA LYS A 668 -2.56 -2.96 7.21
C LYS A 668 -2.21 -2.81 8.69
N ALA A 669 -1.16 -2.06 9.01
CA ALA A 669 -0.71 -1.86 10.39
C ALA A 669 -1.67 -0.97 11.21
N ILE A 670 -2.13 0.15 10.65
CA ILE A 670 -3.12 1.02 11.32
C ILE A 670 -4.41 0.24 11.62
N SER A 671 -4.87 -0.57 10.68
CA SER A 671 -6.10 -1.34 10.83
C SER A 671 -5.95 -2.49 11.83
N ALA A 672 -4.80 -3.19 11.82
CA ALA A 672 -4.50 -4.20 12.84
C ALA A 672 -4.45 -3.59 14.25
N HIS A 673 -3.82 -2.42 14.40
CA HIS A 673 -3.75 -1.71 15.68
C HIS A 673 -5.14 -1.23 16.14
N ARG A 674 -5.92 -0.62 15.24
CA ARG A 674 -7.29 -0.19 15.51
C ARG A 674 -8.18 -1.36 15.95
N ARG A 675 -8.08 -2.50 15.26
CA ARG A 675 -8.82 -3.72 15.59
C ARG A 675 -8.58 -4.15 17.03
N ARG A 676 -7.30 -4.23 17.43
CA ARG A 676 -6.93 -4.62 18.81
C ARG A 676 -7.49 -3.66 19.85
N LEU A 677 -7.42 -2.35 19.61
CA LEU A 677 -7.99 -1.34 20.51
C LEU A 677 -9.51 -1.50 20.66
N LEU A 678 -10.22 -1.69 19.54
CA LEU A 678 -11.68 -1.89 19.54
C LEU A 678 -12.12 -3.20 20.20
N GLU A 679 -11.26 -4.22 20.16
CA GLU A 679 -11.45 -5.51 20.83
C GLU A 679 -11.00 -5.50 22.31
N GLY A 680 -10.46 -4.37 22.81
CA GLY A 680 -9.91 -4.28 24.17
C GLY A 680 -8.64 -5.10 24.39
N GLN A 681 -7.94 -5.49 23.32
CA GLN A 681 -6.68 -6.22 23.37
C GLN A 681 -5.49 -5.27 23.58
N ALA A 682 -4.48 -5.75 24.30
CA ALA A 682 -3.24 -5.01 24.49
C ALA A 682 -2.49 -4.82 23.17
N THR A 683 -1.93 -3.64 22.95
CA THR A 683 -1.14 -3.31 21.75
C THR A 683 -0.06 -2.29 22.10
N THR A 684 0.91 -2.09 21.22
CA THR A 684 1.96 -1.08 21.39
C THR A 684 1.47 0.31 21.00
N THR A 685 2.14 1.38 21.47
CA THR A 685 1.84 2.73 20.93
C THR A 685 2.26 2.80 19.47
N LEU A 686 1.34 3.13 18.56
CA LEU A 686 1.63 3.24 17.14
C LEU A 686 1.64 4.71 16.68
N GLU A 687 2.68 5.11 15.96
CA GLU A 687 2.74 6.40 15.27
C GLU A 687 3.24 6.19 13.84
N CYS A 688 2.87 7.09 12.93
CA CYS A 688 3.23 6.97 11.51
C CYS A 688 3.87 8.25 11.02
N GLY A 689 4.84 8.14 10.11
CA GLY A 689 5.42 9.31 9.49
C GLY A 689 6.09 9.08 8.16
N GLN A 690 6.28 10.20 7.49
CA GLN A 690 6.66 10.24 6.09
C GLN A 690 7.66 11.37 5.84
N LEU A 691 8.46 11.25 4.79
CA LEU A 691 9.46 12.27 4.46
C LEU A 691 8.76 13.48 3.84
N MET A 692 9.24 14.68 4.15
CA MET A 692 8.77 15.89 3.49
C MET A 692 9.16 15.87 2.01
N GLY A 693 8.21 16.24 1.14
CA GLY A 693 8.44 16.38 -0.30
C GLY A 693 8.39 15.08 -1.10
N LEU A 694 7.91 13.97 -0.51
CA LEU A 694 7.70 12.69 -1.17
C LEU A 694 6.28 12.18 -0.94
N ALA A 695 5.66 11.64 -1.99
CA ALA A 695 4.34 11.01 -1.93
C ALA A 695 3.35 11.87 -1.15
N ASP A 696 3.18 13.12 -1.58
CA ASP A 696 2.37 14.09 -0.85
C ASP A 696 0.88 13.67 -0.82
N GLU A 697 0.43 12.86 -1.77
CA GLU A 697 -0.88 12.20 -1.81
C GLU A 697 -1.08 11.26 -0.62
N LEU A 698 -0.16 10.31 -0.41
CA LEU A 698 -0.20 9.38 0.72
C LEU A 698 -0.06 10.11 2.05
N SER A 699 0.65 11.23 2.02
CA SER A 699 0.85 12.11 3.15
C SER A 699 -0.39 12.86 3.57
N CYS A 700 -1.22 13.25 2.62
CA CYS A 700 -2.51 13.86 2.90
C CYS A 700 -3.55 12.80 3.27
N GLU A 701 -3.53 11.62 2.65
CA GLU A 701 -4.39 10.49 3.04
C GLU A 701 -4.16 10.07 4.48
N LEU A 702 -2.91 10.04 4.95
CA LEU A 702 -2.58 9.75 6.35
C LEU A 702 -3.23 10.77 7.31
N LEU A 703 -3.32 12.05 6.92
CA LEU A 703 -4.00 13.08 7.70
C LEU A 703 -5.52 12.90 7.70
N ASP A 704 -6.11 12.59 6.54
CA ASP A 704 -7.55 12.34 6.45
C ASP A 704 -7.95 11.10 7.26
N ASN A 705 -7.15 10.02 7.21
CA ASN A 705 -7.35 8.82 8.02
C ASN A 705 -7.30 9.15 9.52
N TYR A 706 -6.36 10.00 9.96
CA TYR A 706 -6.29 10.47 11.35
C TYR A 706 -7.54 11.27 11.73
N ASP A 707 -7.92 12.26 10.94
CA ASP A 707 -9.09 13.11 11.22
C ASP A 707 -10.38 12.28 11.29
N ASN A 708 -10.56 11.33 10.37
CA ASN A 708 -11.71 10.41 10.37
C ASN A 708 -11.73 9.52 11.62
N CYS A 709 -10.57 9.02 12.07
CA CYS A 709 -10.48 8.24 13.31
C CYS A 709 -10.78 9.08 14.56
N VAL A 710 -10.41 10.37 14.57
CA VAL A 710 -10.70 11.28 15.69
C VAL A 710 -12.19 11.58 15.78
N THR A 711 -12.90 11.65 14.65
CA THR A 711 -14.35 11.87 14.61
C THR A 711 -15.17 10.63 14.98
N ASP A 712 -14.59 9.43 14.90
CA ASP A 712 -15.26 8.19 15.27
C ASP A 712 -15.28 8.00 16.80
N SER A 713 -16.48 8.08 17.38
CA SER A 713 -16.74 8.24 18.83
C SER A 713 -16.28 7.09 19.76
N GLY A 714 -15.59 6.07 19.24
CA GLY A 714 -15.21 4.86 19.98
C GLY A 714 -13.78 4.78 20.51
N LEU A 715 -12.84 5.61 20.06
CA LEU A 715 -11.42 5.54 20.46
C LEU A 715 -10.96 6.78 21.22
N LYS A 716 -10.07 6.61 22.21
CA LYS A 716 -9.44 7.77 22.85
C LYS A 716 -8.45 8.38 21.89
N ARG A 717 -8.41 9.71 21.86
CA ARG A 717 -7.54 10.47 20.96
C ARG A 717 -6.05 10.10 21.04
N ASP A 718 -5.59 9.66 22.21
CA ASP A 718 -4.19 9.25 22.40
C ASP A 718 -3.87 7.85 21.84
N ASP A 719 -4.88 7.03 21.57
CA ASP A 719 -4.73 5.68 21.01
C ASP A 719 -4.74 5.70 19.47
N ILE A 720 -5.07 6.84 18.85
CA ILE A 720 -5.11 6.99 17.39
C ILE A 720 -3.69 7.21 16.85
N PRO A 721 -3.23 6.46 15.83
CA PRO A 721 -1.91 6.63 15.26
C PRO A 721 -1.67 8.06 14.76
N LYS A 722 -0.77 8.78 15.43
CA LYS A 722 -0.51 10.19 15.15
C LYS A 722 0.35 10.33 13.88
N PRO A 723 -0.02 11.20 12.93
CA PRO A 723 0.75 11.47 11.72
C PRO A 723 1.89 12.47 11.97
N PHE A 724 3.09 12.14 11.51
CA PHE A 724 4.29 13.00 11.60
C PHE A 724 4.95 13.20 10.24
N LYS A 725 5.73 14.28 10.14
CA LYS A 725 6.55 14.54 8.96
C LYS A 725 8.03 14.67 9.31
N TYR A 726 8.89 13.96 8.60
CA TYR A 726 10.34 14.04 8.75
C TYR A 726 10.91 15.14 7.88
N ILE A 727 11.70 16.02 8.50
CA ILE A 727 12.22 17.24 7.90
C ILE A 727 13.68 17.44 8.32
N PRO A 728 14.65 17.21 7.42
CA PRO A 728 16.05 17.54 7.69
C PRO A 728 16.30 19.04 7.59
N TRP A 729 17.33 19.52 8.30
CA TRP A 729 17.79 20.90 8.25
C TRP A 729 19.32 20.96 8.38
N GLY A 730 19.91 22.06 7.92
CA GLY A 730 21.36 22.25 7.86
C GLY A 730 21.76 23.11 6.67
N SER A 731 23.04 23.37 6.49
CA SER A 731 23.53 24.06 5.30
C SER A 731 23.15 23.30 4.01
N VAL A 732 23.22 23.97 2.86
CA VAL A 732 22.90 23.31 1.59
C VAL A 732 23.89 22.17 1.36
N ALA A 733 25.18 22.37 1.68
CA ALA A 733 26.20 21.34 1.57
C ALA A 733 25.95 20.15 2.50
N GLU A 734 25.56 20.41 3.76
CA GLU A 734 25.27 19.37 4.75
C GLU A 734 24.10 18.48 4.29
N CYS A 735 23.06 19.07 3.72
CA CYS A 735 21.90 18.31 3.24
C CYS A 735 22.15 17.54 1.93
N MET A 736 23.24 17.81 1.19
CA MET A 736 23.44 17.20 -0.12
C MET A 736 23.50 15.67 -0.08
N GLY A 737 24.07 15.08 0.98
CA GLY A 737 24.13 13.63 1.16
C GLY A 737 22.73 13.01 1.25
N TYR A 738 21.86 13.63 2.06
CA TYR A 738 20.44 13.28 2.16
C TYR A 738 19.71 13.45 0.82
N LEU A 739 19.86 14.61 0.17
CA LEU A 739 19.18 14.92 -1.10
C LEU A 739 19.57 13.96 -2.23
N HIS A 740 20.85 13.57 -2.28
CA HIS A 740 21.33 12.59 -3.24
C HIS A 740 20.69 11.22 -3.05
N ARG A 741 20.52 10.76 -1.81
CA ARG A 741 19.81 9.50 -1.53
C ARG A 741 18.32 9.59 -1.90
N ARG A 742 17.66 10.72 -1.65
CA ARG A 742 16.26 10.93 -2.07
C ARG A 742 16.10 10.89 -3.59
N ALA A 743 17.03 11.48 -4.33
CA ALA A 743 17.03 11.41 -5.79
C ALA A 743 17.20 9.97 -6.31
N ILE A 744 18.03 9.15 -5.66
CA ILE A 744 18.20 7.73 -5.99
C ILE A 744 16.94 6.93 -5.64
N GLU A 745 16.35 7.15 -4.47
CA GLU A 745 15.13 6.46 -4.03
C GLU A 745 13.95 6.71 -5.00
N ASN A 746 13.79 7.95 -5.47
CA ASN A 746 12.77 8.30 -6.45
C ASN A 746 13.01 7.68 -7.84
N LYS A 747 14.27 7.34 -8.18
CA LYS A 747 14.59 6.60 -9.41
C LYS A 747 14.05 5.16 -9.36
N GLY A 748 14.04 4.52 -8.19
CA GLY A 748 13.43 3.20 -8.00
C GLY A 748 11.90 3.21 -8.01
N ALA A 749 11.28 4.39 -7.93
CA ALA A 749 9.84 4.61 -7.84
C ALA A 749 9.24 5.29 -9.08
N VAL A 750 9.88 5.17 -10.26
CA VAL A 750 9.50 5.91 -11.48
C VAL A 750 8.03 5.71 -11.88
N GLU A 751 7.49 4.49 -11.76
CA GLU A 751 6.07 4.23 -12.06
C GLU A 751 5.13 4.93 -11.08
N ARG A 752 5.45 4.92 -9.77
CA ARG A 752 4.69 5.65 -8.75
C ARG A 752 4.76 7.15 -8.95
N THR A 753 5.95 7.67 -9.27
CA THR A 753 6.18 9.08 -9.57
C THR A 753 5.31 9.55 -10.74
N ARG A 754 5.03 8.70 -11.74
CA ARG A 754 4.10 9.03 -12.84
C ARG A 754 2.66 9.12 -12.37
N HIS A 755 2.23 8.19 -11.52
CA HIS A 755 0.89 8.19 -10.93
C HIS A 755 0.68 9.44 -10.04
N GLU A 756 1.63 9.75 -9.16
CA GLU A 756 1.62 10.97 -8.33
C GLU A 756 1.54 12.24 -9.20
N ALA A 757 2.27 12.31 -10.31
CA ALA A 757 2.20 13.46 -11.23
C ALA A 757 0.79 13.66 -11.83
N VAL A 758 0.05 12.57 -12.09
CA VAL A 758 -1.33 12.64 -12.58
C VAL A 758 -2.25 13.18 -11.49
N ILE A 759 -2.15 12.67 -10.26
CA ILE A 759 -2.97 13.12 -9.13
C ILE A 759 -2.71 14.61 -8.83
N LEU A 760 -1.45 15.04 -8.79
CA LEU A 760 -1.07 16.44 -8.56
C LEU A 760 -1.58 17.37 -9.68
N LYS A 761 -1.56 16.91 -10.95
CA LYS A 761 -2.14 17.67 -12.08
C LYS A 761 -3.66 17.80 -11.95
N ASN A 762 -4.35 16.74 -11.54
CA ASN A 762 -5.79 16.76 -11.36
C ASN A 762 -6.20 17.75 -10.26
N GLU A 763 -5.48 17.75 -9.12
CA GLU A 763 -5.71 18.74 -8.06
C GLU A 763 -5.39 20.18 -8.53
N LEU A 764 -4.33 20.38 -9.31
CA LEU A 764 -4.04 21.69 -9.89
C LEU A 764 -5.14 22.14 -10.86
N ARG A 765 -5.63 21.22 -11.71
CA ARG A 765 -6.72 21.48 -12.65
C ARG A 765 -7.99 21.88 -11.88
N ARG A 766 -8.34 21.15 -10.82
CA ARG A 766 -9.44 21.49 -9.91
C ARG A 766 -9.29 22.91 -9.34
N ARG A 767 -8.12 23.26 -8.82
CA ARG A 767 -7.87 24.63 -8.28
C ARG A 767 -8.02 25.75 -9.31
N VAL A 768 -7.72 25.48 -10.58
CA VAL A 768 -7.75 26.47 -11.66
C VAL A 768 -9.14 26.57 -12.31
N PHE A 769 -9.83 25.44 -12.47
CA PHE A 769 -11.04 25.35 -13.29
C PHE A 769 -12.33 25.05 -12.50
N GLY A 770 -12.24 24.75 -11.20
CA GLY A 770 -13.38 24.34 -10.36
C GLY A 770 -13.46 22.83 -10.28
#